data_AF-A0A0J6W9E7-F1
#
_entry.id   AF-A0A0J6W9E7-F1
#
_cell.length_a   1.000
_cell.length_b   1.000
_cell.length_c   1.000
_cell.angle_alpha   90.00
_cell.angle_beta   90.00
_cell.angle_gamma   90.00
#
_symmetry.space_group_name_H-M   'P 1'
#
loop_
_entity.id
_entity.type
_entity.pdbx_description
1 polymer ?
#
loop_
_entity_poly.entity_id
_entity_poly.type
_entity_poly.pdbx_seq_one_letter_code
_entity_poly.pdbx_strand_id
1 'polypeptide(L)'
;MSARAAVLDQGDAAADLPAERNLRLNTVALIASTASTGVLGLAFWAVTARLFPPAEVGLASALISSAVLLSTMSTLGLDVLYERFLPIAGVRAPALLRRGFLLVAAMGLLTGAVLVAVGPRDPLFQSGWAMAGFPLMVLVLAVFALLDKASAGLGVARWAAVKNLVHAVAKLAAVAALAIWDHAVTIVLSWTLTAAVAALCTYVVLQRRSATHPRWRQAADLPPRRQMWSYFGSSFGIASLWSIGPLVVPLIVVTQVGQAANAYFAVTWAMISALYLMMHLVVSPYVAEVAAHPEQVAALSWRMVRTMAVVAVAASAGLVLVGPLMLGLAGGDYRSEGHSLLWLAAAFLPLSGVAAVYEGFSRVQRKLALYLSVQALMTVVIIAGSWVATRSMGITGVGWAYLGAEALSAAILIGPAVAWLRRVRAGQDGRARHAAAGAGRVWLRVGSVLLATALPVTLLCSVDRPTASAAVMMFDDFNGPAGSRPDPARWGYDLGGGGWGNDESQVYTDSPDNVALDGDGHLVITARRDGDRFTSARLTTKGRLSFVHGRAEARVRLPRGAGLHPAFWLLGDDVDAVGWPRSGELDVVETISDARFIHNGAIGPDTDGREYKLAGTLPIDPPFVDDFHTYWVQRDPGVISMGVDDRTTTVFRAGDLPADEQWVFDKPFFLLLNVAVGGTWPGPADDTTPSPAAMTVDWVRVTGD
;
A
#
# COMPACT_ATOMS: atom_id res chain seq x y z
N MET A 1 26.42 -84.08 -0.89
CA MET A 1 25.08 -83.81 -1.46
C MET A 1 24.18 -83.32 -0.34
N SER A 2 23.55 -82.14 -0.51
CA SER A 2 22.23 -81.74 0.01
C SER A 2 21.99 -81.82 1.54
N ALA A 3 22.08 -80.72 2.29
CA ALA A 3 21.04 -79.68 2.50
C ALA A 3 20.31 -79.83 3.86
N ARG A 4 20.59 -78.91 4.79
CA ARG A 4 19.57 -78.08 5.49
C ARG A 4 20.26 -77.17 6.50
N ALA A 5 20.25 -75.89 6.16
CA ALA A 5 20.71 -74.78 6.97
C ALA A 5 19.70 -74.46 8.08
N ALA A 6 20.25 -73.87 9.12
CA ALA A 6 19.62 -73.41 10.34
C ALA A 6 18.43 -72.46 10.09
N VAL A 7 17.40 -72.66 10.90
CA VAL A 7 16.35 -71.68 11.18
C VAL A 7 16.85 -70.79 12.31
N LEU A 8 16.48 -69.51 12.24
CA LEU A 8 16.79 -68.37 13.14
C LEU A 8 18.04 -67.58 12.74
N ASP A 9 17.86 -66.49 12.01
CA ASP A 9 18.08 -65.16 12.59
C ASP A 9 17.39 -64.06 11.76
N GLN A 10 17.03 -63.00 12.48
CA GLN A 10 16.31 -61.81 12.10
C GLN A 10 16.96 -61.08 10.92
N GLY A 11 16.18 -60.83 9.87
CA GLY A 11 16.59 -59.92 8.80
C GLY A 11 15.37 -59.35 8.12
N ASP A 12 14.91 -58.16 8.56
CA ASP A 12 14.26 -57.16 7.69
C ASP A 12 13.87 -55.84 8.38
N ALA A 13 14.68 -55.33 9.29
CA ALA A 13 14.47 -53.96 9.77
C ALA A 13 15.81 -53.28 10.11
N ALA A 14 15.95 -52.04 9.64
CA ALA A 14 16.97 -51.05 10.02
C ALA A 14 18.26 -50.95 9.17
N ALA A 15 18.12 -50.76 7.85
CA ALA A 15 19.23 -50.26 7.01
C ALA A 15 18.95 -48.97 6.20
N ASP A 16 17.86 -48.22 6.46
CA ASP A 16 17.51 -47.02 5.66
C ASP A 16 17.35 -45.67 6.44
N LEU A 17 17.78 -45.60 7.71
CA LEU A 17 17.36 -44.50 8.61
C LEU A 17 18.17 -43.18 8.70
N PRO A 18 19.29 -42.92 7.99
CA PRO A 18 19.93 -41.58 8.03
C PRO A 18 19.44 -40.59 6.94
N ALA A 19 19.14 -41.06 5.73
CA ALA A 19 18.87 -40.20 4.58
C ALA A 19 17.45 -39.62 4.60
N GLU A 20 16.43 -40.44 4.88
CA GLU A 20 15.04 -39.98 5.04
C GLU A 20 14.87 -39.00 6.21
N ARG A 21 15.54 -39.26 7.33
CA ARG A 21 15.49 -38.39 8.52
C ARG A 21 16.05 -37.00 8.22
N ASN A 22 17.16 -36.93 7.48
CA ASN A 22 17.77 -35.67 7.06
C ASN A 22 16.89 -34.90 6.04
N LEU A 23 16.17 -35.60 5.17
CA LEU A 23 15.26 -34.98 4.21
C LEU A 23 14.04 -34.35 4.90
N ARG A 24 13.38 -35.09 5.80
CA ARG A 24 12.21 -34.57 6.56
C ARG A 24 12.58 -33.38 7.45
N LEU A 25 13.73 -33.46 8.15
CA LEU A 25 14.23 -32.35 8.97
C LEU A 25 14.56 -31.10 8.13
N ASN A 26 15.13 -31.26 6.94
CA ASN A 26 15.43 -30.13 6.05
C ASN A 26 14.17 -29.46 5.51
N THR A 27 13.15 -30.23 5.12
CA THR A 27 11.88 -29.68 4.62
C THR A 27 11.11 -28.94 5.72
N VAL A 28 11.02 -29.52 6.92
CA VAL A 28 10.38 -28.85 8.08
C VAL A 28 11.13 -27.58 8.44
N ALA A 29 12.48 -27.60 8.46
CA ALA A 29 13.28 -26.42 8.75
C ALA A 29 13.10 -25.31 7.70
N LEU A 30 12.97 -25.65 6.41
CA LEU A 30 12.70 -24.69 5.33
C LEU A 30 11.31 -24.05 5.43
N ILE A 31 10.28 -24.85 5.73
CA ILE A 31 8.91 -24.34 5.92
C ILE A 31 8.84 -23.45 7.16
N ALA A 32 9.37 -23.92 8.29
CA ALA A 32 9.42 -23.14 9.52
C ALA A 32 10.21 -21.83 9.33
N SER A 33 11.37 -21.90 8.66
CA SER A 33 12.16 -20.71 8.35
C SER A 33 11.39 -19.71 7.50
N THR A 34 10.71 -20.17 6.44
CA THR A 34 9.93 -19.30 5.54
C THR A 34 8.80 -18.60 6.31
N ALA A 35 8.07 -19.35 7.14
CA ALA A 35 7.00 -18.80 7.98
C ALA A 35 7.55 -17.77 8.99
N SER A 36 8.64 -18.11 9.70
CA SER A 36 9.28 -17.19 10.65
C SER A 36 9.79 -15.92 9.98
N THR A 37 10.40 -16.02 8.79
CA THR A 37 10.86 -14.84 8.05
C THR A 37 9.71 -13.97 7.54
N GLY A 38 8.56 -14.57 7.20
CA GLY A 38 7.35 -13.83 6.84
C GLY A 38 6.80 -13.02 8.01
N VAL A 39 6.67 -13.65 9.18
CA VAL A 39 6.19 -12.98 10.42
C VAL A 39 7.14 -11.84 10.82
N LEU A 40 8.45 -12.09 10.82
CA LEU A 40 9.46 -11.06 11.13
C LEU A 40 9.48 -9.95 10.08
N GLY A 41 9.17 -10.25 8.82
CA GLY A 41 9.02 -9.26 7.75
C GLY A 41 7.82 -8.34 7.99
N LEU A 42 6.68 -8.89 8.41
CA LEU A 42 5.51 -8.10 8.80
C LEU A 42 5.80 -7.24 10.04
N ALA A 43 6.45 -7.82 11.05
CA ALA A 43 6.86 -7.09 12.24
C ALA A 43 7.82 -5.94 11.91
N PHE A 44 8.78 -6.15 11.00
CA PHE A 44 9.66 -5.09 10.50
C PHE A 44 8.85 -3.93 9.93
N TRP A 45 7.93 -4.19 9.00
CA TRP A 45 7.16 -3.11 8.39
C TRP A 45 6.22 -2.41 9.37
N ALA A 46 5.63 -3.14 10.32
CA ALA A 46 4.79 -2.55 11.37
C ALA A 46 5.60 -1.64 12.32
N VAL A 47 6.80 -2.07 12.72
CA VAL A 47 7.71 -1.26 13.55
C VAL A 47 8.19 -0.04 12.78
N THR A 48 8.61 -0.20 11.54
CA THR A 48 9.03 0.91 10.68
C THR A 48 7.91 1.93 10.49
N ALA A 49 6.68 1.48 10.23
CA ALA A 49 5.51 2.35 10.10
C ALA A 49 5.18 3.16 11.37
N ARG A 50 5.53 2.64 12.55
CA ARG A 50 5.35 3.33 13.84
C ARG A 50 6.46 4.33 14.16
N LEU A 51 7.68 4.05 13.71
CA LEU A 51 8.87 4.80 14.10
C LEU A 51 9.24 5.88 13.09
N PHE A 52 8.72 5.83 11.87
CA PHE A 52 9.11 6.72 10.77
C PHE A 52 7.89 7.37 10.11
N PRO A 53 8.04 8.60 9.58
CA PRO A 53 6.98 9.25 8.81
C PRO A 53 6.55 8.42 7.58
N PRO A 54 5.26 8.40 7.20
CA PRO A 54 4.78 7.61 6.06
C PRO A 54 5.52 7.90 4.76
N ALA A 55 5.90 9.15 4.49
CA ALA A 55 6.68 9.50 3.30
C ALA A 55 8.03 8.74 3.23
N GLU A 56 8.76 8.69 4.34
CA GLU A 56 10.06 8.01 4.43
C GLU A 56 9.91 6.48 4.32
N VAL A 57 8.88 5.91 4.94
CA VAL A 57 8.54 4.49 4.81
C VAL A 57 8.18 4.15 3.36
N GLY A 58 7.43 5.04 2.71
CA GLY A 58 7.04 4.96 1.31
C GLY A 58 8.22 4.96 0.36
N LEU A 59 9.15 5.91 0.55
CA LEU A 59 10.37 5.99 -0.23
C LEU A 59 11.26 4.77 -0.03
N ALA A 60 11.50 4.36 1.21
CA ALA A 60 12.32 3.21 1.53
C ALA A 60 11.76 1.90 0.94
N SER A 61 10.44 1.70 1.03
CA SER A 61 9.79 0.51 0.47
C SER A 61 9.83 0.47 -1.05
N ALA A 62 9.73 1.63 -1.73
CA ALA A 62 9.91 1.71 -3.17
C ALA A 62 11.34 1.39 -3.60
N LEU A 63 12.34 1.94 -2.89
CA LEU A 63 13.76 1.64 -3.11
C LEU A 63 14.05 0.14 -2.92
N ILE A 64 13.60 -0.43 -1.81
CA ILE A 64 13.79 -1.86 -1.50
C ILE A 64 13.11 -2.73 -2.56
N SER A 65 11.86 -2.45 -2.92
CA SER A 65 11.12 -3.21 -3.94
C SER A 65 11.79 -3.13 -5.30
N SER A 66 12.23 -1.93 -5.71
CA SER A 66 12.98 -1.73 -6.96
C SER A 66 14.28 -2.52 -6.97
N ALA A 67 15.02 -2.54 -5.86
CA ALA A 67 16.24 -3.32 -5.80
C ALA A 67 16.00 -4.83 -5.75
N VAL A 68 14.94 -5.29 -5.07
CA VAL A 68 14.53 -6.70 -5.09
C VAL A 68 14.22 -7.15 -6.53
N LEU A 69 13.52 -6.34 -7.32
CA LEU A 69 13.28 -6.60 -8.75
C LEU A 69 14.56 -6.81 -9.54
N LEU A 70 15.42 -5.80 -9.51
CA LEU A 70 16.66 -5.83 -10.26
C LEU A 70 17.58 -6.95 -9.78
N SER A 71 17.53 -7.26 -8.48
CA SER A 71 18.30 -8.36 -7.91
C SER A 71 17.84 -9.72 -8.46
N THR A 72 16.53 -9.95 -8.55
CA THR A 72 15.95 -11.17 -9.12
C THR A 72 16.34 -11.30 -10.59
N MET A 73 16.24 -10.21 -11.37
CA MET A 73 16.66 -10.17 -12.77
C MET A 73 18.17 -10.41 -12.92
N SER A 74 18.98 -9.93 -11.98
CA SER A 74 20.44 -10.08 -11.97
C SER A 74 20.91 -11.50 -11.68
N THR A 75 20.06 -12.35 -11.11
CA THR A 75 20.38 -13.78 -10.95
C THR A 75 20.41 -14.52 -12.29
N LEU A 76 19.83 -13.95 -13.35
CA LEU A 76 19.80 -14.50 -14.71
C LEU A 76 19.25 -15.93 -14.84
N GLY A 77 18.64 -16.55 -13.82
CA GLY A 77 18.24 -17.97 -13.88
C GLY A 77 19.32 -18.94 -13.38
N LEU A 78 20.40 -18.44 -12.74
CA LEU A 78 21.42 -19.27 -12.10
C LEU A 78 20.89 -20.04 -10.88
N ASP A 79 19.80 -19.59 -10.28
CA ASP A 79 19.06 -20.28 -9.23
C ASP A 79 18.71 -21.72 -9.62
N VAL A 80 18.08 -21.90 -10.77
CA VAL A 80 17.65 -23.23 -11.25
C VAL A 80 18.84 -24.08 -11.70
N LEU A 81 19.89 -23.43 -12.23
CA LEU A 81 21.15 -24.12 -12.55
C LEU A 81 21.82 -24.67 -11.29
N TYR A 82 21.83 -23.90 -10.20
CA TYR A 82 22.45 -24.33 -8.94
C TYR A 82 21.67 -25.47 -8.29
N GLU A 83 20.34 -25.40 -8.26
CA GLU A 83 19.52 -26.49 -7.73
C GLU A 83 19.75 -27.82 -8.47
N ARG A 84 19.92 -27.77 -9.80
CA ARG A 84 20.03 -28.98 -10.63
C ARG A 84 21.45 -29.50 -10.80
N PHE A 85 22.42 -28.61 -11.07
CA PHE A 85 23.75 -29.00 -11.53
C PHE A 85 24.83 -28.90 -10.46
N LEU A 86 24.63 -28.09 -9.41
CA LEU A 86 25.57 -28.02 -8.30
C LEU A 86 25.72 -29.36 -7.55
N PRO A 87 24.66 -30.17 -7.35
CA PRO A 87 24.78 -31.49 -6.71
C PRO A 87 25.74 -32.47 -7.41
N ILE A 88 25.93 -32.33 -8.71
CA ILE A 88 26.75 -33.20 -9.58
C ILE A 88 28.03 -32.52 -10.10
N ALA A 89 28.31 -31.30 -9.63
CA ALA A 89 29.42 -30.49 -10.13
C ALA A 89 30.81 -30.99 -9.66
N GLY A 90 30.87 -31.86 -8.65
CA GLY A 90 32.13 -32.44 -8.15
C GLY A 90 33.22 -31.38 -7.89
N VAL A 91 34.44 -31.64 -8.37
CA VAL A 91 35.60 -30.72 -8.29
C VAL A 91 35.38 -29.34 -8.91
N ARG A 92 34.37 -29.18 -9.78
CA ARG A 92 34.06 -27.90 -10.42
C ARG A 92 33.16 -27.01 -9.56
N ALA A 93 32.57 -27.51 -8.47
CA ALA A 93 31.64 -26.75 -7.63
C ALA A 93 32.23 -25.42 -7.11
N PRO A 94 33.47 -25.35 -6.53
CA PRO A 94 34.01 -24.08 -6.03
C PRO A 94 34.27 -23.03 -7.12
N ALA A 95 34.59 -23.48 -8.33
CA ALA A 95 34.79 -22.60 -9.48
C ALA A 95 33.45 -22.10 -10.04
N LEU A 96 32.44 -22.97 -10.08
CA LEU A 96 31.08 -22.64 -10.52
C LEU A 96 30.42 -21.61 -9.60
N LEU A 97 30.61 -21.77 -8.28
CA LEU A 97 30.15 -20.80 -7.28
C LEU A 97 30.82 -19.43 -7.50
N ARG A 98 32.16 -19.38 -7.48
CA ARG A 98 32.89 -18.11 -7.63
C ARG A 98 32.53 -17.35 -8.90
N ARG A 99 32.47 -18.04 -10.04
CA ARG A 99 32.12 -17.42 -11.33
C ARG A 99 30.66 -16.96 -11.37
N GLY A 100 29.73 -17.77 -10.86
CA GLY A 100 28.32 -17.38 -10.84
C GLY A 100 28.06 -16.22 -9.89
N PHE A 101 28.64 -16.20 -8.69
CA PHE A 101 28.53 -15.06 -7.79
C PHE A 101 29.17 -13.78 -8.35
N LEU A 102 30.32 -13.87 -9.02
CA LEU A 102 30.92 -12.73 -9.71
C LEU A 102 30.02 -12.20 -10.84
N LEU A 103 29.42 -13.09 -11.63
CA LEU A 103 28.49 -12.71 -12.70
C LEU A 103 27.24 -12.02 -12.13
N VAL A 104 26.62 -12.59 -11.09
CA VAL A 104 25.43 -12.00 -10.46
C VAL A 104 25.75 -10.66 -9.79
N ALA A 105 26.92 -10.54 -9.15
CA ALA A 105 27.36 -9.28 -8.58
C ALA A 105 27.55 -8.19 -9.67
N ALA A 106 28.20 -8.54 -10.78
CA ALA A 106 28.38 -7.62 -11.91
C ALA A 106 27.04 -7.21 -12.53
N MET A 107 26.12 -8.16 -12.71
CA MET A 107 24.77 -7.87 -13.21
C MET A 107 23.95 -7.02 -12.25
N GLY A 108 24.08 -7.23 -10.94
CA GLY A 108 23.42 -6.41 -9.92
C GLY A 108 23.88 -4.95 -9.99
N LEU A 109 25.19 -4.73 -10.09
CA LEU A 109 25.74 -3.38 -10.28
C LEU A 109 25.27 -2.76 -11.59
N LEU A 110 25.31 -3.52 -12.69
CA LEU A 110 24.89 -3.04 -14.01
C LEU A 110 23.42 -2.62 -14.03
N THR A 111 22.52 -3.51 -13.60
CA THR A 111 21.08 -3.24 -13.63
C THR A 111 20.68 -2.12 -12.68
N GLY A 112 21.30 -2.06 -11.50
CA GLY A 112 21.13 -0.93 -10.57
C GLY A 112 21.61 0.39 -11.16
N ALA A 113 22.78 0.40 -11.79
CA ALA A 113 23.31 1.60 -12.45
C ALA A 113 22.44 2.04 -13.63
N VAL A 114 21.88 1.10 -14.40
CA VAL A 114 20.93 1.41 -15.47
C VAL A 114 19.68 2.07 -14.89
N LEU A 115 19.08 1.57 -13.81
CA LEU A 115 17.92 2.22 -13.19
C LEU A 115 18.25 3.64 -12.71
N VAL A 116 19.42 3.84 -12.10
CA VAL A 116 19.86 5.20 -11.70
C VAL A 116 20.03 6.10 -12.93
N ALA A 117 20.53 5.56 -14.05
CA ALA A 117 20.78 6.32 -15.26
C ALA A 117 19.49 6.71 -16.01
N VAL A 118 18.54 5.78 -16.17
CA VAL A 118 17.35 5.98 -17.04
C VAL A 118 16.00 5.90 -16.31
N GLY A 119 16.00 5.48 -15.04
CA GLY A 119 14.79 5.37 -14.23
C GLY A 119 14.31 6.72 -13.67
N PRO A 120 13.15 6.72 -13.00
CA PRO A 120 12.55 7.93 -12.46
C PRO A 120 13.33 8.42 -11.24
N ARG A 121 14.24 9.38 -11.44
CA ARG A 121 15.21 9.81 -10.42
C ARG A 121 14.56 10.57 -9.27
N ASP A 122 13.85 11.64 -9.57
CA ASP A 122 13.28 12.56 -8.59
C ASP A 122 12.35 11.89 -7.57
N PRO A 123 11.46 10.96 -7.95
CA PRO A 123 10.58 10.30 -6.97
C PRO A 123 11.25 9.19 -6.16
N LEU A 124 12.39 8.64 -6.61
CA LEU A 124 13.08 7.51 -5.96
C LEU A 124 14.34 7.92 -5.17
N PHE A 125 15.02 8.99 -5.58
CA PHE A 125 16.31 9.37 -5.03
C PHE A 125 16.29 10.82 -4.56
N GLN A 126 16.20 11.02 -3.24
CA GLN A 126 16.28 12.35 -2.63
C GLN A 126 17.73 12.86 -2.47
N SER A 127 18.74 12.00 -2.65
CA SER A 127 20.15 12.40 -2.51
C SER A 127 21.07 11.66 -3.48
N GLY A 128 22.20 12.28 -3.83
CA GLY A 128 23.25 11.65 -4.64
C GLY A 128 23.85 10.41 -3.97
N TRP A 129 23.84 10.35 -2.62
CA TRP A 129 24.27 9.17 -1.87
C TRP A 129 23.31 7.99 -2.06
N ALA A 130 22.00 8.24 -2.09
CA ALA A 130 21.02 7.20 -2.38
C ALA A 130 21.22 6.64 -3.80
N MET A 131 21.51 7.51 -4.78
CA MET A 131 21.83 7.09 -6.15
C MET A 131 23.10 6.24 -6.23
N ALA A 132 24.17 6.66 -5.53
CA ALA A 132 25.43 5.93 -5.51
C ALA A 132 25.34 4.59 -4.78
N GLY A 133 24.54 4.52 -3.70
CA GLY A 133 24.35 3.31 -2.90
C GLY A 133 23.42 2.28 -3.54
N PHE A 134 22.50 2.70 -4.41
CA PHE A 134 21.47 1.82 -4.97
C PHE A 134 22.02 0.63 -5.78
N PRO A 135 22.99 0.78 -6.71
CA PRO A 135 23.59 -0.36 -7.40
C PRO A 135 24.24 -1.37 -6.44
N LEU A 136 24.81 -0.88 -5.34
CA LEU A 136 25.40 -1.72 -4.31
C LEU A 136 24.34 -2.53 -3.57
N MET A 137 23.19 -1.91 -3.27
CA MET A 137 22.02 -2.60 -2.70
C MET A 137 21.53 -3.72 -3.63
N VAL A 138 21.39 -3.45 -4.94
CA VAL A 138 20.97 -4.47 -5.92
C VAL A 138 21.94 -5.65 -5.93
N LEU A 139 23.25 -5.39 -5.95
CA LEU A 139 24.29 -6.43 -5.86
C LEU A 139 24.12 -7.28 -4.59
N VAL A 140 23.97 -6.63 -3.44
CA VAL A 140 23.89 -7.33 -2.14
C VAL A 140 22.67 -8.26 -2.14
N LEU A 141 21.51 -7.75 -2.55
CA LEU A 141 20.27 -8.53 -2.61
C LEU A 141 20.37 -9.69 -3.62
N ALA A 142 21.05 -9.49 -4.76
CA ALA A 142 21.18 -10.52 -5.79
C ALA A 142 22.06 -11.68 -5.31
N VAL A 143 23.18 -11.34 -4.66
CA VAL A 143 24.06 -12.33 -4.01
C VAL A 143 23.32 -13.02 -2.86
N PHE A 144 22.58 -12.27 -2.04
CA PHE A 144 21.81 -12.79 -0.92
C PHE A 144 20.76 -13.83 -1.38
N ALA A 145 20.04 -13.55 -2.47
CA ALA A 145 19.06 -14.46 -3.05
C ALA A 145 19.71 -15.73 -3.65
N LEU A 146 20.82 -15.58 -4.39
CA LEU A 146 21.51 -16.72 -4.99
C LEU A 146 22.07 -17.72 -3.95
N LEU A 147 22.40 -17.24 -2.75
CA LEU A 147 22.90 -18.08 -1.66
C LEU A 147 21.88 -19.10 -1.15
N ASP A 148 20.58 -18.82 -1.23
CA ASP A 148 19.54 -19.80 -0.87
C ASP A 148 19.65 -21.04 -1.77
N LYS A 149 19.77 -20.77 -3.06
CA LYS A 149 19.81 -21.76 -4.15
C LYS A 149 21.13 -22.52 -4.18
N ALA A 150 22.24 -21.82 -3.95
CA ALA A 150 23.55 -22.44 -3.78
C ALA A 150 23.59 -23.37 -2.56
N SER A 151 22.99 -22.96 -1.44
CA SER A 151 22.91 -23.79 -0.22
C SER A 151 22.09 -25.06 -0.45
N ALA A 152 20.95 -24.94 -1.14
CA ALA A 152 20.12 -26.07 -1.53
C ALA A 152 20.85 -27.03 -2.48
N GLY A 153 21.49 -26.51 -3.54
CA GLY A 153 22.27 -27.31 -4.49
C GLY A 153 23.47 -28.02 -3.88
N LEU A 154 24.07 -27.48 -2.82
CA LEU A 154 25.13 -28.15 -2.05
C LEU A 154 24.57 -29.13 -0.99
N GLY A 155 23.26 -29.31 -0.90
CA GLY A 155 22.62 -30.18 0.09
C GLY A 155 22.74 -29.68 1.53
N VAL A 156 22.88 -28.37 1.73
CA VAL A 156 23.08 -27.74 3.05
C VAL A 156 22.11 -26.57 3.28
N ALA A 157 20.85 -26.78 2.91
CA ALA A 157 19.77 -25.79 2.99
C ALA A 157 19.62 -25.11 4.36
N ARG A 158 20.06 -25.74 5.46
CA ARG A 158 20.12 -25.09 6.78
C ARG A 158 20.87 -23.75 6.80
N TRP A 159 21.90 -23.57 5.98
CA TRP A 159 22.63 -22.29 5.93
C TRP A 159 21.80 -21.17 5.31
N ALA A 160 20.90 -21.51 4.37
CA ALA A 160 19.91 -20.58 3.85
C ALA A 160 18.90 -20.17 4.94
N ALA A 161 18.40 -21.13 5.72
CA ALA A 161 17.51 -20.83 6.85
C ALA A 161 18.19 -19.92 7.89
N VAL A 162 19.44 -20.25 8.28
CA VAL A 162 20.21 -19.45 9.24
C VAL A 162 20.45 -18.02 8.71
N LYS A 163 20.87 -17.85 7.46
CA LYS A 163 21.12 -16.49 6.91
C LYS A 163 19.84 -15.65 6.91
N ASN A 164 18.70 -16.24 6.54
CA ASN A 164 17.43 -15.53 6.42
C ASN A 164 16.90 -15.14 7.81
N LEU A 165 17.01 -16.04 8.81
CA LEU A 165 16.62 -15.74 10.17
C LEU A 165 17.51 -14.66 10.81
N VAL A 166 18.84 -14.78 10.67
CA VAL A 166 19.79 -13.79 11.17
C VAL A 166 19.52 -12.43 10.54
N HIS A 167 19.35 -12.35 9.22
CA HIS A 167 19.02 -11.10 8.54
C HIS A 167 17.67 -10.52 9.01
N ALA A 168 16.62 -11.35 9.15
CA ALA A 168 15.30 -10.90 9.58
C ALA A 168 15.30 -10.31 11.00
N VAL A 169 16.02 -10.93 11.94
CA VAL A 169 16.16 -10.42 13.31
C VAL A 169 17.06 -9.19 13.35
N ALA A 170 18.20 -9.24 12.66
CA ALA A 170 19.18 -8.14 12.66
C ALA A 170 18.61 -6.86 12.06
N LYS A 171 17.86 -6.93 10.95
CA LYS A 171 17.26 -5.74 10.33
C LYS A 171 16.17 -5.12 11.20
N LEU A 172 15.38 -5.94 11.90
CA LEU A 172 14.36 -5.48 12.84
C LEU A 172 14.99 -4.77 14.04
N ALA A 173 16.05 -5.34 14.60
CA ALA A 173 16.79 -4.70 15.69
C ALA A 173 17.48 -3.40 15.22
N ALA A 174 18.09 -3.42 14.03
CA ALA A 174 18.78 -2.26 13.48
C ALA A 174 17.83 -1.09 13.16
N VAL A 175 16.65 -1.34 12.57
CA VAL A 175 15.70 -0.26 12.28
C VAL A 175 15.15 0.37 13.56
N ALA A 176 14.91 -0.43 14.61
CA ALA A 176 14.46 0.08 15.90
C ALA A 176 15.57 0.87 16.62
N ALA A 177 16.82 0.39 16.58
CA ALA A 177 17.95 1.06 17.23
C ALA A 177 18.35 2.37 16.54
N LEU A 178 18.18 2.45 15.22
CA LEU A 178 18.56 3.62 14.43
C LEU A 178 17.39 4.58 14.17
N ALA A 179 16.22 4.33 14.75
CA ALA A 179 15.02 5.15 14.57
C ALA A 179 15.16 6.60 15.03
N ILE A 180 16.22 6.93 15.79
CA ILE A 180 16.61 8.30 16.11
C ILE A 180 16.92 9.16 14.87
N TRP A 181 17.23 8.53 13.72
CA TRP A 181 17.45 9.19 12.44
C TRP A 181 16.27 8.86 11.54
N ASP A 182 15.31 9.77 11.47
CA ASP A 182 13.97 9.65 10.86
C ASP A 182 13.97 9.69 9.32
N HIS A 183 15.03 9.18 8.69
CA HIS A 183 15.21 9.20 7.23
C HIS A 183 15.04 7.80 6.61
N ALA A 184 14.55 7.74 5.37
CA ALA A 184 14.40 6.52 4.58
C ALA A 184 15.72 5.75 4.43
N VAL A 185 16.84 6.47 4.41
CA VAL A 185 18.18 5.89 4.37
C VAL A 185 18.42 4.94 5.54
N THR A 186 17.90 5.23 6.73
CA THR A 186 18.00 4.36 7.92
C THR A 186 17.31 3.01 7.68
N ILE A 187 16.11 3.05 7.10
CA ILE A 187 15.32 1.85 6.76
C ILE A 187 16.06 1.02 5.70
N VAL A 188 16.59 1.68 4.66
CA VAL A 188 17.32 1.03 3.58
C VAL A 188 18.65 0.43 4.05
N LEU A 189 19.39 1.12 4.91
CA LEU A 189 20.66 0.65 5.46
C LEU A 189 20.47 -0.52 6.43
N SER A 190 19.45 -0.48 7.29
CA SER A 190 19.14 -1.59 8.22
C SER A 190 18.90 -2.89 7.44
N TRP A 191 18.24 -2.78 6.27
CA TRP A 191 18.03 -3.89 5.36
C TRP A 191 19.32 -4.31 4.65
N THR A 192 20.00 -3.37 4.00
CA THR A 192 21.13 -3.68 3.08
C THR A 192 22.37 -4.15 3.83
N LEU A 193 22.74 -3.50 4.94
CA LEU A 193 23.96 -3.82 5.68
C LEU A 193 23.84 -5.21 6.33
N THR A 194 22.69 -5.51 6.93
CA THR A 194 22.47 -6.82 7.56
C THR A 194 22.41 -7.94 6.52
N ALA A 195 21.84 -7.69 5.33
CA ALA A 195 21.88 -8.62 4.21
C ALA A 195 23.32 -8.83 3.72
N ALA A 196 24.14 -7.78 3.60
CA ALA A 196 25.53 -7.87 3.17
C ALA A 196 26.38 -8.73 4.13
N VAL A 197 26.26 -8.49 5.43
CA VAL A 197 26.97 -9.26 6.46
C VAL A 197 26.54 -10.74 6.42
N ALA A 198 25.23 -11.01 6.39
CA ALA A 198 24.72 -12.38 6.30
C ALA A 198 25.18 -13.07 5.01
N ALA A 199 25.12 -12.39 3.87
CA ALA A 199 25.56 -12.91 2.59
C ALA A 199 27.06 -13.25 2.57
N LEU A 200 27.91 -12.36 3.08
CA LEU A 200 29.36 -12.57 3.13
C LEU A 200 29.71 -13.78 4.00
N CYS A 201 29.14 -13.85 5.21
CA CYS A 201 29.35 -14.97 6.13
C CYS A 201 28.95 -16.31 5.48
N THR A 202 27.74 -16.38 4.89
CA THR A 202 27.28 -17.61 4.24
C THR A 202 28.11 -17.96 3.01
N TYR A 203 28.48 -16.99 2.17
CA TYR A 203 29.32 -17.22 1.00
C TYR A 203 30.68 -17.83 1.38
N VAL A 204 31.36 -17.27 2.39
CA VAL A 204 32.64 -17.80 2.88
C VAL A 204 32.50 -19.24 3.36
N VAL A 205 31.43 -19.54 4.09
CA VAL A 205 31.14 -20.90 4.58
C VAL A 205 30.91 -21.88 3.42
N LEU A 206 30.09 -21.52 2.43
CA LEU A 206 29.82 -22.37 1.27
C LEU A 206 31.06 -22.57 0.39
N GLN A 207 31.86 -21.51 0.19
CA GLN A 207 33.08 -21.58 -0.59
C GLN A 207 34.14 -22.47 0.08
N ARG A 208 34.33 -22.33 1.40
CA ARG A 208 35.24 -23.21 2.17
C ARG A 208 34.76 -24.66 2.14
N ARG A 209 33.46 -24.89 2.32
CA ARG A 209 32.89 -26.24 2.34
C ARG A 209 32.96 -26.94 0.99
N SER A 210 32.66 -26.24 -0.10
CA SER A 210 32.76 -26.80 -1.46
C SER A 210 34.20 -27.14 -1.82
N ALA A 211 35.20 -26.44 -1.29
CA ALA A 211 36.61 -26.74 -1.53
C ALA A 211 37.16 -27.88 -0.65
N THR A 212 36.66 -28.06 0.57
CA THR A 212 37.25 -28.96 1.57
C THR A 212 36.53 -30.31 1.70
N HIS A 213 35.22 -30.35 1.51
CA HIS A 213 34.42 -31.54 1.82
C HIS A 213 34.65 -32.66 0.78
N PRO A 214 34.89 -33.93 1.21
CA PRO A 214 35.24 -35.04 0.32
C PRO A 214 34.27 -35.28 -0.84
N ARG A 215 32.96 -35.10 -0.59
CA ARG A 215 31.89 -35.18 -1.62
C ARG A 215 32.18 -34.36 -2.88
N TRP A 216 32.81 -33.19 -2.75
CA TRP A 216 33.07 -32.27 -3.87
C TRP A 216 34.46 -32.44 -4.48
N ARG A 217 35.21 -33.48 -4.09
CA ARG A 217 36.47 -33.88 -4.73
C ARG A 217 36.28 -34.93 -5.83
N GLN A 218 35.05 -35.41 -6.01
CA GLN A 218 34.71 -36.37 -7.06
C GLN A 218 34.72 -35.72 -8.44
N ALA A 219 34.94 -36.51 -9.49
CA ALA A 219 34.90 -36.02 -10.87
C ALA A 219 33.53 -35.38 -11.17
N ALA A 220 33.54 -34.28 -11.93
CA ALA A 220 32.32 -33.58 -12.29
C ALA A 220 31.56 -34.33 -13.37
N ASP A 221 30.28 -34.62 -13.15
CA ASP A 221 29.39 -35.24 -14.12
C ASP A 221 28.40 -34.20 -14.67
N LEU A 222 28.95 -33.14 -15.29
CA LEU A 222 28.16 -32.03 -15.81
C LEU A 222 27.81 -32.27 -17.28
N PRO A 223 26.54 -32.06 -17.69
CA PRO A 223 26.15 -32.20 -19.08
C PRO A 223 26.80 -31.14 -19.98
N PRO A 224 26.75 -31.32 -21.31
CA PRO A 224 27.29 -30.37 -22.27
C PRO A 224 26.69 -28.97 -22.08
N ARG A 225 27.51 -27.92 -22.27
CA ARG A 225 27.12 -26.51 -22.06
C ARG A 225 25.82 -26.13 -22.77
N ARG A 226 25.61 -26.61 -24.00
CA ARG A 226 24.39 -26.32 -24.79
C ARG A 226 23.11 -26.77 -24.08
N GLN A 227 23.14 -27.93 -23.41
CA GLN A 227 21.99 -28.46 -22.69
C GLN A 227 21.72 -27.67 -21.40
N MET A 228 22.79 -27.23 -20.72
CA MET A 228 22.67 -26.32 -19.57
C MET A 228 22.08 -24.96 -19.97
N TRP A 229 22.52 -24.39 -21.10
CA TRP A 229 22.02 -23.09 -21.61
C TRP A 229 20.57 -23.14 -22.10
N SER A 230 20.13 -24.26 -22.70
CA SER A 230 18.73 -24.44 -23.10
C SER A 230 17.78 -24.51 -21.88
N TYR A 231 18.21 -25.19 -20.82
CA TYR A 231 17.48 -25.25 -19.55
C TYR A 231 17.45 -23.90 -18.83
N PHE A 232 18.54 -23.14 -18.91
CA PHE A 232 18.67 -21.79 -18.39
C PHE A 232 17.67 -20.82 -19.04
N GLY A 233 17.63 -20.73 -20.37
CA GLY A 233 16.77 -19.76 -21.07
C GLY A 233 15.27 -19.98 -20.80
N SER A 234 14.85 -21.24 -20.70
CA SER A 234 13.45 -21.59 -20.39
C SER A 234 13.06 -21.30 -18.94
N SER A 235 13.99 -21.44 -17.99
CA SER A 235 13.74 -21.19 -16.57
C SER A 235 13.73 -19.70 -16.24
N PHE A 236 14.61 -18.92 -16.85
CA PHE A 236 14.66 -17.47 -16.70
C PHE A 236 13.35 -16.80 -17.12
N GLY A 237 12.82 -17.16 -18.30
CA GLY A 237 11.55 -16.60 -18.78
C GLY A 237 10.39 -16.84 -17.81
N ILE A 238 10.34 -18.00 -17.15
CA ILE A 238 9.32 -18.32 -16.15
C ILE A 238 9.51 -17.44 -14.91
N ALA A 239 10.72 -17.39 -14.33
CA ALA A 239 10.99 -16.60 -13.12
C ALA A 239 10.72 -15.10 -13.31
N SER A 240 11.01 -14.57 -14.50
CA SER A 240 10.76 -13.17 -14.84
C SER A 240 9.28 -12.82 -14.83
N LEU A 241 8.41 -13.68 -15.38
CA LEU A 241 6.96 -13.43 -15.40
C LEU A 241 6.36 -13.27 -14.00
N TRP A 242 6.84 -14.04 -13.02
CA TRP A 242 6.37 -13.97 -11.63
C TRP A 242 6.82 -12.72 -10.87
N SER A 243 7.92 -12.12 -11.31
CA SER A 243 8.59 -11.06 -10.57
C SER A 243 8.17 -9.66 -11.04
N ILE A 244 7.86 -9.50 -12.33
CA ILE A 244 7.64 -8.16 -12.91
C ILE A 244 6.41 -7.47 -12.29
N GLY A 245 5.26 -8.15 -12.22
CA GLY A 245 4.01 -7.54 -11.73
C GLY A 245 4.11 -6.95 -10.31
N PRO A 246 4.36 -7.79 -9.27
CA PRO A 246 4.45 -7.33 -7.88
C PRO A 246 5.52 -6.28 -7.60
N LEU A 247 6.46 -6.10 -8.52
CA LEU A 247 7.61 -5.21 -8.34
C LEU A 247 7.52 -3.91 -9.14
N VAL A 248 6.79 -3.90 -10.25
CA VAL A 248 6.48 -2.67 -11.01
C VAL A 248 5.36 -1.88 -10.32
N VAL A 249 4.39 -2.56 -9.72
CA VAL A 249 3.23 -1.92 -9.06
C VAL A 249 3.60 -0.91 -7.97
N PRO A 250 4.52 -1.19 -7.01
CA PRO A 250 4.96 -0.18 -6.04
C PRO A 250 5.55 1.08 -6.70
N LEU A 251 6.25 0.92 -7.84
CA LEU A 251 6.80 2.06 -8.58
C LEU A 251 5.68 2.90 -9.23
N ILE A 252 4.62 2.26 -9.73
CA ILE A 252 3.42 2.95 -10.23
C ILE A 252 2.79 3.76 -9.09
N VAL A 253 2.63 3.16 -7.90
CA VAL A 253 2.02 3.83 -6.74
C VAL A 253 2.84 5.04 -6.32
N VAL A 254 4.16 4.90 -6.14
CA VAL A 254 5.02 6.05 -5.78
C VAL A 254 4.96 7.16 -6.81
N THR A 255 4.99 6.82 -8.10
CA THR A 255 5.09 7.82 -9.16
C THR A 255 3.76 8.52 -9.45
N GLN A 256 2.63 7.89 -9.16
CA GLN A 256 1.30 8.45 -9.46
C GLN A 256 0.59 9.05 -8.24
N VAL A 257 0.78 8.48 -7.04
CA VAL A 257 0.02 8.84 -5.82
C VAL A 257 0.94 9.36 -4.71
N GLY A 258 2.25 9.22 -4.87
CA GLY A 258 3.24 9.73 -3.92
C GLY A 258 3.72 8.70 -2.90
N GLN A 259 4.69 9.14 -2.09
CA GLN A 259 5.44 8.26 -1.20
C GLN A 259 4.58 7.78 -0.02
N ALA A 260 3.80 8.65 0.62
CA ALA A 260 2.92 8.27 1.73
C ALA A 260 1.93 7.16 1.34
N ALA A 261 1.27 7.30 0.17
CA ALA A 261 0.38 6.28 -0.36
C ALA A 261 1.11 4.95 -0.61
N ASN A 262 2.35 4.99 -1.13
CA ASN A 262 3.15 3.77 -1.29
C ASN A 262 3.51 3.11 0.04
N ALA A 263 3.63 3.86 1.14
CA ALA A 263 3.83 3.28 2.46
C ALA A 263 2.62 2.44 2.88
N TYR A 264 1.42 2.99 2.73
CA TYR A 264 0.16 2.29 3.01
C TYR A 264 0.01 1.05 2.13
N PHE A 265 0.32 1.18 0.84
CA PHE A 265 0.36 0.06 -0.09
C PHE A 265 1.35 -1.02 0.36
N ALA A 266 2.62 -0.67 0.64
CA ALA A 266 3.67 -1.63 0.92
C ALA A 266 3.39 -2.45 2.18
N VAL A 267 2.94 -1.80 3.27
CA VAL A 267 2.59 -2.49 4.52
C VAL A 267 1.40 -3.44 4.31
N THR A 268 0.37 -2.98 3.60
CA THR A 268 -0.80 -3.79 3.26
C THR A 268 -0.44 -4.96 2.35
N TRP A 269 0.36 -4.71 1.33
CA TRP A 269 0.78 -5.69 0.33
C TRP A 269 1.71 -6.75 0.92
N ALA A 270 2.49 -6.43 1.95
CA ALA A 270 3.30 -7.42 2.67
C ALA A 270 2.41 -8.53 3.28
N MET A 271 1.25 -8.16 3.83
CA MET A 271 0.28 -9.12 4.37
C MET A 271 -0.31 -10.00 3.26
N ILE A 272 -0.73 -9.37 2.16
CA ILE A 272 -1.30 -10.06 0.99
C ILE A 272 -0.27 -11.03 0.38
N SER A 273 0.97 -10.59 0.23
CA SER A 273 2.08 -11.38 -0.32
C SER A 273 2.41 -12.61 0.53
N ALA A 274 2.36 -12.48 1.86
CA ALA A 274 2.59 -13.60 2.76
C ALA A 274 1.54 -14.72 2.55
N LEU A 275 0.29 -14.36 2.30
CA LEU A 275 -0.79 -15.31 2.02
C LEU A 275 -0.67 -15.93 0.63
N TYR A 276 -0.31 -15.13 -0.39
CA TYR A 276 0.02 -15.64 -1.73
C TYR A 276 1.10 -16.73 -1.68
N LEU A 277 2.18 -16.48 -0.92
CA LEU A 277 3.27 -17.42 -0.74
C LEU A 277 2.76 -18.72 -0.10
N MET A 278 1.95 -18.60 0.98
CA MET A 278 1.38 -19.76 1.67
C MET A 278 0.52 -20.63 0.75
N MET A 279 -0.26 -20.02 -0.15
CA MET A 279 -1.05 -20.77 -1.14
C MET A 279 -0.15 -21.58 -2.10
N HIS A 280 0.92 -20.97 -2.63
CA HIS A 280 1.82 -21.65 -3.57
C HIS A 280 2.65 -22.76 -2.91
N LEU A 281 2.88 -22.72 -1.59
CA LEU A 281 3.53 -23.81 -0.85
C LEU A 281 2.74 -25.13 -0.88
N VAL A 282 1.43 -25.11 -1.18
CA VAL A 282 0.61 -26.33 -1.32
C VAL A 282 0.91 -27.09 -2.62
N VAL A 283 1.41 -26.41 -3.65
CA VAL A 283 1.60 -26.98 -4.99
C VAL A 283 2.75 -27.99 -5.05
N SER A 284 3.89 -27.65 -4.45
CA SER A 284 5.10 -28.48 -4.53
C SER A 284 4.95 -29.88 -3.91
N PRO A 285 4.38 -30.01 -2.68
CA PRO A 285 4.11 -31.33 -2.09
C PRO A 285 3.18 -32.19 -2.94
N TYR A 286 2.14 -31.60 -3.53
CA TYR A 286 1.22 -32.31 -4.42
C TYR A 286 1.94 -32.93 -5.63
N VAL A 287 2.77 -32.14 -6.31
CA VAL A 287 3.52 -32.63 -7.50
C VAL A 287 4.46 -33.77 -7.12
N ALA A 288 5.13 -33.67 -5.97
CA ALA A 288 6.02 -34.71 -5.46
C ALA A 288 5.26 -36.00 -5.11
N GLU A 289 4.13 -35.89 -4.42
CA GLU A 289 3.32 -37.04 -3.98
C GLU A 289 2.68 -37.76 -5.17
N VAL A 290 2.22 -37.04 -6.20
CA VAL A 290 1.71 -37.64 -7.45
C VAL A 290 2.82 -38.32 -8.25
N ALA A 291 4.04 -37.78 -8.23
CA ALA A 291 5.19 -38.42 -8.88
C ALA A 291 5.60 -39.72 -8.18
N ALA A 292 5.48 -39.79 -6.84
CA ALA A 292 5.76 -40.98 -6.05
C ALA A 292 4.63 -42.03 -6.12
N HIS A 293 3.37 -41.58 -6.19
CA HIS A 293 2.17 -42.43 -6.20
C HIS A 293 1.24 -42.10 -7.38
N PRO A 294 1.65 -42.39 -8.63
CA PRO A 294 0.84 -42.06 -9.82
C PRO A 294 -0.54 -42.71 -9.84
N GLU A 295 -0.71 -43.85 -9.15
CA GLU A 295 -1.97 -44.58 -9.01
C GLU A 295 -3.02 -43.81 -8.18
N GLN A 296 -2.58 -42.92 -7.30
CA GLN A 296 -3.44 -42.13 -6.42
C GLN A 296 -3.75 -40.73 -6.98
N VAL A 297 -3.39 -40.46 -8.24
CA VAL A 297 -3.46 -39.12 -8.84
C VAL A 297 -4.81 -38.43 -8.66
N ALA A 298 -5.95 -39.15 -8.73
CA ALA A 298 -7.25 -38.51 -8.55
C ALA A 298 -7.54 -38.16 -7.09
N ALA A 299 -7.21 -39.04 -6.14
CA ALA A 299 -7.37 -38.78 -4.71
C ALA A 299 -6.49 -37.61 -4.26
N LEU A 300 -5.23 -37.60 -4.70
CA LEU A 300 -4.28 -36.51 -4.43
C LEU A 300 -4.72 -35.19 -5.08
N SER A 301 -5.24 -35.21 -6.31
CA SER A 301 -5.75 -34.01 -6.98
C SER A 301 -6.94 -33.40 -6.24
N TRP A 302 -7.87 -34.23 -5.75
CA TRP A 302 -9.00 -33.74 -4.94
C TRP A 302 -8.56 -33.26 -3.55
N ARG A 303 -7.58 -33.92 -2.94
CA ARG A 303 -6.99 -33.46 -1.67
C ARG A 303 -6.35 -32.09 -1.83
N MET A 304 -5.60 -31.86 -2.91
CA MET A 304 -5.00 -30.57 -3.24
C MET A 304 -6.09 -29.49 -3.37
N VAL A 305 -7.16 -29.74 -4.14
CA VAL A 305 -8.27 -28.79 -4.33
C VAL A 305 -8.91 -28.41 -2.98
N ARG A 306 -9.21 -29.39 -2.13
CA ARG A 306 -9.80 -29.14 -0.79
C ARG A 306 -8.85 -28.35 0.10
N THR A 307 -7.57 -28.72 0.10
CA THR A 307 -6.54 -28.03 0.90
C THR A 307 -6.41 -26.59 0.44
N MET A 308 -6.34 -26.34 -0.87
CA MET A 308 -6.27 -24.99 -1.43
C MET A 308 -7.52 -24.17 -1.08
N ALA A 309 -8.73 -24.75 -1.20
CA ALA A 309 -9.96 -24.06 -0.86
C ALA A 309 -10.00 -23.65 0.62
N VAL A 310 -9.59 -24.53 1.54
CA VAL A 310 -9.49 -24.22 2.97
C VAL A 310 -8.47 -23.11 3.21
N VAL A 311 -7.28 -23.21 2.61
CA VAL A 311 -6.22 -22.19 2.75
C VAL A 311 -6.69 -20.84 2.21
N ALA A 312 -7.33 -20.80 1.05
CA ALA A 312 -7.83 -19.57 0.44
C ALA A 312 -8.92 -18.90 1.29
N VAL A 313 -9.91 -19.68 1.77
CA VAL A 313 -10.97 -19.16 2.64
C VAL A 313 -10.41 -18.65 3.97
N ALA A 314 -9.50 -19.40 4.58
CA ALA A 314 -8.85 -18.97 5.82
C ALA A 314 -8.01 -17.70 5.61
N ALA A 315 -7.30 -17.60 4.48
CA ALA A 315 -6.52 -16.41 4.12
C ALA A 315 -7.44 -15.19 3.91
N SER A 316 -8.53 -15.32 3.15
CA SER A 316 -9.52 -14.26 2.96
C SER A 316 -10.15 -13.80 4.28
N ALA A 317 -10.56 -14.74 5.14
CA ALA A 317 -11.11 -14.42 6.45
C ALA A 317 -10.07 -13.72 7.34
N GLY A 318 -8.81 -14.17 7.30
CA GLY A 318 -7.70 -13.53 7.99
C GLY A 318 -7.48 -12.08 7.55
N LEU A 319 -7.53 -11.79 6.25
CA LEU A 319 -7.41 -10.41 5.74
C LEU A 319 -8.57 -9.52 6.19
N VAL A 320 -9.80 -10.03 6.23
CA VAL A 320 -10.96 -9.22 6.65
C VAL A 320 -10.98 -8.98 8.16
N LEU A 321 -10.70 -10.01 8.95
CA LEU A 321 -10.86 -9.96 10.41
C LEU A 321 -9.59 -9.46 11.13
N VAL A 322 -8.43 -9.97 10.73
CA VAL A 322 -7.15 -9.71 11.40
C VAL A 322 -6.37 -8.61 10.69
N GLY A 323 -6.56 -8.46 9.38
CA GLY A 323 -5.90 -7.44 8.55
C GLY A 323 -6.00 -6.01 9.10
N PRO A 324 -7.20 -5.45 9.32
CA PRO A 324 -7.37 -4.10 9.85
C PRO A 324 -6.78 -3.92 11.26
N LEU A 325 -6.80 -4.98 12.09
CA LEU A 325 -6.18 -4.94 13.42
C LEU A 325 -4.66 -4.81 13.30
N MET A 326 -4.04 -5.60 12.42
CA MET A 326 -2.59 -5.51 12.15
C MET A 326 -2.20 -4.16 11.54
N LEU A 327 -3.00 -3.60 10.63
CA LEU A 327 -2.74 -2.26 10.11
C LEU A 327 -2.83 -1.19 11.20
N GLY A 328 -3.75 -1.32 12.16
CA GLY A 328 -3.79 -0.40 13.30
C GLY A 328 -2.57 -0.49 14.23
N LEU A 329 -1.89 -1.64 14.27
CA LEU A 329 -0.59 -1.73 14.94
C LEU A 329 0.48 -0.90 14.23
N ALA A 330 0.38 -0.71 12.91
CA ALA A 330 1.24 0.18 12.15
C ALA A 330 0.84 1.67 12.32
N GLY A 331 -0.45 1.99 12.37
CA GLY A 331 -0.96 3.34 12.65
C GLY A 331 -2.43 3.51 12.25
N GLY A 332 -3.05 4.64 12.65
CA GLY A 332 -4.42 4.98 12.26
C GLY A 332 -4.58 5.12 10.75
N ASP A 333 -3.68 5.91 10.14
CA ASP A 333 -3.67 6.18 8.70
C ASP A 333 -3.42 4.91 7.87
N TYR A 334 -2.54 4.02 8.35
CA TYR A 334 -2.31 2.73 7.69
C TYR A 334 -3.59 1.87 7.67
N ARG A 335 -4.43 1.95 8.71
CA ARG A 335 -5.71 1.24 8.76
C ARG A 335 -6.75 1.88 7.84
N SER A 336 -6.92 3.19 7.88
CA SER A 336 -7.91 3.89 7.03
C SER A 336 -7.60 3.75 5.55
N GLU A 337 -6.35 3.92 5.16
CA GLU A 337 -5.95 3.88 3.75
C GLU A 337 -5.82 2.44 3.22
N GLY A 338 -5.35 1.51 4.06
CA GLY A 338 -5.06 0.13 3.65
C GLY A 338 -6.24 -0.84 3.66
N HIS A 339 -7.34 -0.55 4.37
CA HIS A 339 -8.41 -1.54 4.57
C HIS A 339 -9.10 -1.95 3.26
N SER A 340 -9.31 -1.01 2.34
CA SER A 340 -9.99 -1.27 1.07
C SER A 340 -9.21 -2.26 0.21
N LEU A 341 -7.88 -2.12 0.19
CA LEU A 341 -6.98 -3.04 -0.51
C LEU A 341 -6.98 -4.43 0.14
N LEU A 342 -7.06 -4.54 1.47
CA LEU A 342 -7.19 -5.83 2.16
C LEU A 342 -8.49 -6.56 1.78
N TRP A 343 -9.61 -5.84 1.68
CA TRP A 343 -10.90 -6.43 1.33
C TRP A 343 -10.95 -6.89 -0.13
N LEU A 344 -10.40 -6.09 -1.05
CA LEU A 344 -10.22 -6.51 -2.45
C LEU A 344 -9.33 -7.75 -2.53
N ALA A 345 -8.26 -7.81 -1.74
CA ALA A 345 -7.42 -8.99 -1.66
C ALA A 345 -8.13 -10.21 -1.10
N ALA A 346 -8.96 -10.05 -0.08
CA ALA A 346 -9.80 -11.12 0.42
C ALA A 346 -10.75 -11.67 -0.67
N ALA A 347 -11.22 -10.81 -1.58
CA ALA A 347 -12.07 -11.20 -2.70
C ALA A 347 -11.29 -11.92 -3.83
N PHE A 348 -10.06 -11.50 -4.14
CA PHE A 348 -9.30 -12.12 -5.23
C PHE A 348 -8.47 -13.35 -4.83
N LEU A 349 -8.14 -13.54 -3.55
CA LEU A 349 -7.35 -14.72 -3.11
C LEU A 349 -7.99 -16.08 -3.48
N PRO A 350 -9.31 -16.29 -3.34
CA PRO A 350 -9.96 -17.54 -3.79
C PRO A 350 -9.81 -17.78 -5.30
N LEU A 351 -9.83 -16.70 -6.09
CA LEU A 351 -9.64 -16.77 -7.55
C LEU A 351 -8.20 -17.19 -7.88
N SER A 352 -7.23 -16.62 -7.16
CA SER A 352 -5.83 -17.02 -7.28
C SER A 352 -5.59 -18.50 -6.91
N GLY A 353 -6.37 -19.03 -5.96
CA GLY A 353 -6.38 -20.46 -5.63
C GLY A 353 -6.70 -21.38 -6.82
N VAL A 354 -7.53 -20.93 -7.76
CA VAL A 354 -7.80 -21.66 -9.01
C VAL A 354 -6.54 -21.74 -9.87
N ALA A 355 -5.80 -20.64 -10.00
CA ALA A 355 -4.56 -20.58 -10.74
C ALA A 355 -3.49 -21.48 -10.12
N ALA A 356 -3.34 -21.48 -8.79
CA ALA A 356 -2.41 -22.34 -8.07
C ALA A 356 -2.77 -23.84 -8.19
N VAL A 357 -4.06 -24.19 -8.18
CA VAL A 357 -4.51 -25.57 -8.45
C VAL A 357 -4.14 -25.99 -9.88
N TYR A 358 -4.44 -25.13 -10.85
CA TYR A 358 -4.13 -25.43 -12.25
C TYR A 358 -2.62 -25.52 -12.49
N GLU A 359 -1.81 -24.71 -11.80
CA GLU A 359 -0.36 -24.82 -11.80
C GLU A 359 0.07 -26.24 -11.43
N GLY A 360 -0.40 -26.77 -10.29
CA GLY A 360 -0.08 -28.13 -9.87
C GLY A 360 -0.45 -29.17 -10.92
N PHE A 361 -1.64 -29.06 -11.49
CA PHE A 361 -2.10 -29.98 -12.54
C PHE A 361 -1.25 -29.87 -13.82
N SER A 362 -0.85 -28.66 -14.19
CA SER A 362 -0.04 -28.40 -15.37
C SER A 362 1.39 -28.93 -15.20
N ARG A 363 1.96 -28.86 -13.99
CA ARG A 363 3.25 -29.46 -13.63
C ARG A 363 3.21 -30.99 -13.71
N VAL A 364 2.16 -31.62 -13.17
CA VAL A 364 1.95 -33.07 -13.28
C VAL A 364 1.79 -33.51 -14.75
N GLN A 365 1.01 -32.77 -15.54
CA GLN A 365 0.79 -33.05 -16.95
C GLN A 365 1.99 -32.69 -17.84
N ARG A 366 2.97 -31.95 -17.32
CA ARG A 366 4.06 -31.31 -18.07
C ARG A 366 3.56 -30.41 -19.21
N LYS A 367 2.42 -29.75 -19.01
CA LYS A 367 1.76 -28.86 -19.98
C LYS A 367 1.62 -27.45 -19.41
N LEU A 368 2.75 -26.74 -19.31
CA LEU A 368 2.81 -25.40 -18.70
C LEU A 368 2.35 -24.27 -19.62
N ALA A 369 2.21 -24.52 -20.93
CA ALA A 369 1.98 -23.46 -21.92
C ALA A 369 0.78 -22.57 -21.60
N LEU A 370 -0.40 -23.16 -21.34
CA LEU A 370 -1.60 -22.37 -21.02
C LEU A 370 -1.41 -21.56 -19.73
N TYR A 371 -0.87 -22.18 -18.68
CA TYR A 371 -0.62 -21.52 -17.41
C TYR A 371 0.32 -20.32 -17.60
N LEU A 372 1.45 -20.52 -18.27
CA LEU A 372 2.43 -19.45 -18.52
C LEU A 372 1.85 -18.32 -19.37
N SER A 373 1.04 -18.65 -20.40
CA SER A 373 0.35 -17.64 -21.21
C SER A 373 -0.64 -16.82 -20.39
N VAL A 374 -1.40 -17.47 -19.49
CA VAL A 374 -2.29 -16.76 -18.57
C VAL A 374 -1.49 -15.87 -17.62
N GLN A 375 -0.37 -16.34 -17.06
CA GLN A 375 0.47 -15.51 -16.17
C GLN A 375 1.08 -14.30 -16.88
N ALA A 376 1.47 -14.44 -18.14
CA ALA A 376 1.93 -13.31 -18.94
C ALA A 376 0.81 -12.29 -19.18
N LEU A 377 -0.40 -12.76 -19.54
CA LEU A 377 -1.57 -11.91 -19.70
C LEU A 377 -1.91 -11.18 -18.38
N MET A 378 -1.92 -11.91 -17.27
CA MET A 378 -2.15 -11.39 -15.92
C MET A 378 -1.20 -10.25 -15.57
N THR A 379 0.09 -10.44 -15.84
CA THR A 379 1.11 -9.42 -15.57
C THR A 379 0.83 -8.15 -16.35
N VAL A 380 0.44 -8.27 -17.63
CA VAL A 380 0.07 -7.11 -18.46
C VAL A 380 -1.20 -6.43 -17.94
N VAL A 381 -2.24 -7.20 -17.58
CA VAL A 381 -3.50 -6.66 -17.05
C VAL A 381 -3.27 -5.96 -15.71
N ILE A 382 -2.47 -6.54 -14.81
CA ILE A 382 -2.13 -5.92 -13.52
C ILE A 382 -1.38 -4.62 -13.74
N ILE A 383 -0.36 -4.58 -14.61
CA ILE A 383 0.44 -3.38 -14.83
C ILE A 383 -0.40 -2.29 -15.51
N ALA A 384 -1.11 -2.62 -16.60
CA ALA A 384 -1.92 -1.65 -17.32
C ALA A 384 -3.11 -1.17 -16.49
N GLY A 385 -3.81 -2.10 -15.80
CA GLY A 385 -4.90 -1.79 -14.90
C GLY A 385 -4.45 -0.92 -13.73
N SER A 386 -3.32 -1.27 -13.10
CA SER A 386 -2.74 -0.45 -12.03
C SER A 386 -2.33 0.92 -12.55
N TRP A 387 -1.70 1.02 -13.73
CA TRP A 387 -1.31 2.30 -14.32
C TRP A 387 -2.50 3.25 -14.55
N VAL A 388 -3.65 2.71 -14.94
CA VAL A 388 -4.87 3.50 -15.21
C VAL A 388 -5.64 3.80 -13.93
N ALA A 389 -5.93 2.78 -13.12
CA ALA A 389 -6.80 2.92 -11.95
C ALA A 389 -6.13 3.61 -10.76
N THR A 390 -4.81 3.54 -10.64
CA THR A 390 -4.09 4.11 -9.49
C THR A 390 -4.16 5.64 -9.48
N ARG A 391 -4.27 6.30 -10.65
CA ARG A 391 -4.41 7.76 -10.74
C ARG A 391 -5.70 8.30 -10.11
N SER A 392 -6.81 7.59 -10.27
CA SER A 392 -8.13 8.04 -9.80
C SER A 392 -8.57 7.38 -8.50
N MET A 393 -8.09 6.18 -8.20
CA MET A 393 -8.54 5.37 -7.05
C MET A 393 -7.43 5.12 -6.02
N GLY A 394 -6.27 5.76 -6.16
CA GLY A 394 -5.12 5.56 -5.30
C GLY A 394 -4.69 4.09 -5.23
N ILE A 395 -4.26 3.63 -4.05
CA ILE A 395 -3.80 2.25 -3.85
C ILE A 395 -4.91 1.19 -4.00
N THR A 396 -6.17 1.60 -3.88
CA THR A 396 -7.34 0.74 -4.11
C THR A 396 -7.48 0.39 -5.60
N GLY A 397 -7.03 1.26 -6.50
CA GLY A 397 -6.97 0.99 -7.95
C GLY A 397 -6.12 -0.23 -8.29
N VAL A 398 -5.01 -0.44 -7.56
CA VAL A 398 -4.19 -1.65 -7.66
C VAL A 398 -5.00 -2.89 -7.27
N GLY A 399 -5.79 -2.82 -6.19
CA GLY A 399 -6.64 -3.92 -5.75
C GLY A 399 -7.66 -4.35 -6.82
N TRP A 400 -8.27 -3.38 -7.51
CA TRP A 400 -9.19 -3.65 -8.62
C TRP A 400 -8.48 -4.26 -9.83
N ALA A 401 -7.27 -3.78 -10.16
CA ALA A 401 -6.47 -4.37 -11.23
C ALA A 401 -6.14 -5.85 -10.95
N TYR A 402 -5.75 -6.17 -9.71
CA TYR A 402 -5.52 -7.55 -9.28
C TYR A 402 -6.80 -8.39 -9.29
N LEU A 403 -7.92 -7.86 -8.80
CA LEU A 403 -9.20 -8.58 -8.81
C LEU A 403 -9.66 -8.90 -10.22
N GLY A 404 -9.62 -7.92 -11.13
CA GLY A 404 -9.98 -8.13 -12.54
C GLY A 404 -9.07 -9.12 -13.24
N ALA A 405 -7.76 -9.03 -12.98
CA ALA A 405 -6.80 -10.00 -13.48
C ALA A 405 -7.14 -11.41 -12.94
N GLU A 406 -7.24 -11.58 -11.61
CA GLU A 406 -7.43 -12.92 -11.01
C GLU A 406 -8.77 -13.54 -11.41
N ALA A 407 -9.81 -12.73 -11.58
CA ALA A 407 -11.08 -13.17 -12.16
C ALA A 407 -10.92 -13.69 -13.59
N LEU A 408 -10.18 -12.98 -14.44
CA LEU A 408 -9.88 -13.41 -15.80
C LEU A 408 -9.06 -14.72 -15.82
N SER A 409 -8.03 -14.81 -14.99
CA SER A 409 -7.23 -16.03 -14.82
C SER A 409 -8.10 -17.21 -14.39
N ALA A 410 -8.92 -17.04 -13.36
CA ALA A 410 -9.83 -18.08 -12.88
C ALA A 410 -10.82 -18.50 -13.97
N ALA A 411 -11.39 -17.55 -14.72
CA ALA A 411 -12.32 -17.85 -15.82
C ALA A 411 -11.68 -18.71 -16.92
N ILE A 412 -10.41 -18.42 -17.28
CA ILE A 412 -9.67 -19.19 -18.29
C ILE A 412 -9.29 -20.58 -17.77
N LEU A 413 -8.86 -20.68 -16.50
CA LEU A 413 -8.22 -21.89 -15.96
C LEU A 413 -9.20 -22.89 -15.31
N ILE A 414 -10.38 -22.46 -14.88
CA ILE A 414 -11.34 -23.32 -14.17
C ILE A 414 -11.84 -24.47 -15.05
N GLY A 415 -12.15 -24.21 -16.33
CA GLY A 415 -12.61 -25.23 -17.27
C GLY A 415 -11.59 -26.35 -17.48
N PRO A 416 -10.34 -26.03 -17.87
CA PRO A 416 -9.25 -27.00 -17.95
C PRO A 416 -8.96 -27.74 -16.64
N ALA A 417 -9.04 -27.07 -15.49
CA ALA A 417 -8.87 -27.70 -14.18
C ALA A 417 -9.98 -28.74 -13.89
N VAL A 418 -11.24 -28.39 -14.13
CA VAL A 418 -12.38 -29.31 -13.99
C VAL A 418 -12.28 -30.48 -14.96
N ALA A 419 -11.84 -30.24 -16.21
CA ALA A 419 -11.62 -31.29 -17.20
C ALA A 419 -10.51 -32.27 -16.78
N TRP A 420 -9.45 -31.79 -16.12
CA TRP A 420 -8.45 -32.66 -15.51
C TRP A 420 -9.07 -33.55 -14.42
N LEU A 421 -9.77 -32.96 -13.46
CA LEU A 421 -10.41 -33.70 -12.35
C LEU A 421 -11.39 -34.78 -12.84
N ARG A 422 -12.18 -34.48 -13.88
CA ARG A 422 -13.08 -35.47 -14.51
C ARG A 422 -12.30 -36.63 -15.15
N ARG A 423 -11.20 -36.34 -15.84
CA ARG A 423 -10.37 -37.36 -16.51
C ARG A 423 -9.68 -38.30 -15.52
N VAL A 424 -9.03 -37.77 -14.48
CA VAL A 424 -8.36 -38.61 -13.48
C VAL A 424 -9.34 -39.48 -12.70
N ARG A 425 -10.57 -38.99 -12.48
CA ARG A 425 -11.65 -39.76 -11.86
C ARG A 425 -12.16 -40.89 -12.76
N ALA A 426 -12.42 -40.61 -14.04
CA ALA A 426 -12.83 -41.65 -15.00
C ALA A 426 -11.77 -42.75 -15.15
N GLY A 427 -10.48 -42.39 -15.08
CA GLY A 427 -9.37 -43.35 -15.07
C GLY A 427 -9.31 -44.21 -13.80
N GLN A 428 -9.71 -43.68 -12.64
CA GLN A 428 -9.87 -44.46 -11.41
C GLN A 428 -11.12 -45.35 -11.48
N ASP A 429 -12.27 -44.83 -11.93
CA ASP A 429 -13.52 -45.60 -12.04
C ASP A 429 -13.41 -46.72 -13.09
N GLY A 430 -12.64 -46.54 -14.16
CA GLY A 430 -12.32 -47.59 -15.14
C GLY A 430 -11.46 -48.72 -14.57
N ARG A 431 -10.57 -48.41 -13.61
CA ARG A 431 -9.77 -49.41 -12.86
C ARG A 431 -10.56 -50.04 -11.71
N ALA A 432 -11.41 -49.27 -11.03
CA ALA A 432 -12.28 -49.72 -9.94
C ALA A 432 -13.49 -50.52 -10.42
N ARG A 433 -13.94 -50.37 -11.67
CA ARG A 433 -14.93 -51.28 -12.29
C ARG A 433 -14.45 -52.73 -12.43
N HIS A 434 -13.15 -52.99 -12.29
CA HIS A 434 -12.58 -54.33 -12.15
C HIS A 434 -12.39 -54.77 -10.68
N ALA A 435 -12.64 -53.89 -9.71
CA ALA A 435 -12.48 -54.13 -8.28
C ALA A 435 -13.68 -53.58 -7.50
N ALA A 436 -14.75 -54.36 -7.49
CA ALA A 436 -15.89 -54.32 -6.57
C ALA A 436 -16.81 -53.08 -6.56
N ALA A 437 -18.10 -53.40 -6.76
CA ALA A 437 -19.23 -52.55 -6.45
C ALA A 437 -19.34 -52.28 -4.95
N GLY A 438 -19.52 -51.01 -4.57
CA GLY A 438 -19.89 -50.65 -3.20
C GLY A 438 -19.76 -49.15 -2.90
N ALA A 439 -20.88 -48.56 -2.48
CA ALA A 439 -21.05 -47.21 -1.93
C ALA A 439 -20.91 -46.04 -2.94
N GLY A 440 -21.91 -45.18 -3.16
CA GLY A 440 -23.00 -44.78 -2.28
C GLY A 440 -22.86 -43.30 -1.92
N ARG A 441 -23.52 -42.44 -2.72
CA ARG A 441 -24.02 -41.10 -2.37
C ARG A 441 -23.06 -40.15 -1.62
N VAL A 442 -22.28 -39.37 -2.38
CA VAL A 442 -21.83 -38.01 -1.98
C VAL A 442 -21.95 -37.10 -3.21
N TRP A 443 -23.17 -36.87 -3.64
CA TRP A 443 -23.48 -36.03 -4.80
C TRP A 443 -24.54 -35.02 -4.38
N LEU A 444 -24.09 -33.79 -4.09
CA LEU A 444 -24.85 -32.52 -4.07
C LEU A 444 -24.04 -31.32 -3.50
N ARG A 445 -22.76 -31.48 -3.12
CA ARG A 445 -21.94 -30.38 -2.53
C ARG A 445 -20.83 -29.80 -3.42
N VAL A 446 -20.69 -30.25 -4.67
CA VAL A 446 -19.55 -29.84 -5.54
C VAL A 446 -19.83 -28.56 -6.33
N GLY A 447 -21.09 -28.30 -6.70
CA GLY A 447 -21.49 -27.02 -7.27
C GLY A 447 -21.42 -25.89 -6.25
N SER A 448 -21.84 -26.16 -5.01
CA SER A 448 -21.94 -25.17 -3.94
C SER A 448 -20.59 -24.71 -3.37
N VAL A 449 -19.50 -25.50 -3.45
CA VAL A 449 -18.19 -25.07 -2.94
C VAL A 449 -17.43 -24.18 -3.95
N LEU A 450 -17.68 -24.33 -5.25
CA LEU A 450 -17.15 -23.44 -6.30
C LEU A 450 -18.06 -22.23 -6.57
N LEU A 451 -19.35 -22.30 -6.20
CA LEU A 451 -20.29 -21.17 -6.25
C LEU A 451 -20.29 -20.36 -4.93
N ALA A 452 -19.94 -20.96 -3.79
CA ALA A 452 -19.79 -20.24 -2.51
C ALA A 452 -18.57 -19.29 -2.48
N THR A 453 -17.61 -19.45 -3.40
CA THR A 453 -16.54 -18.46 -3.62
C THR A 453 -16.99 -17.25 -4.45
N ALA A 454 -18.20 -17.27 -5.03
CA ALA A 454 -18.81 -16.12 -5.70
C ALA A 454 -19.76 -15.31 -4.79
N LEU A 455 -20.12 -15.83 -3.61
CA LEU A 455 -21.04 -15.15 -2.69
C LEU A 455 -20.48 -13.96 -1.88
N PRO A 456 -19.16 -13.64 -1.83
CA PRO A 456 -18.75 -12.33 -1.30
C PRO A 456 -19.01 -11.19 -2.29
N VAL A 457 -19.16 -11.47 -3.59
CA VAL A 457 -19.25 -10.41 -4.63
C VAL A 457 -20.60 -9.70 -4.59
N THR A 458 -21.68 -10.38 -4.19
CA THR A 458 -23.02 -9.79 -4.12
C THR A 458 -23.34 -9.10 -2.78
N LEU A 459 -22.63 -9.42 -1.69
CA LEU A 459 -22.75 -8.67 -0.42
C LEU A 459 -21.84 -7.43 -0.36
N LEU A 460 -20.94 -7.25 -1.32
CA LEU A 460 -20.10 -6.05 -1.48
C LEU A 460 -20.72 -5.00 -2.41
N CYS A 461 -21.86 -5.27 -3.05
CA CYS A 461 -22.59 -4.26 -3.85
C CYS A 461 -23.33 -3.21 -3.01
N SER A 462 -23.25 -3.31 -1.68
CA SER A 462 -23.70 -2.27 -0.74
C SER A 462 -22.54 -1.61 0.01
N VAL A 463 -21.29 -1.77 -0.48
CA VAL A 463 -20.23 -0.84 -0.08
C VAL A 463 -20.58 0.47 -0.75
N ASP A 464 -20.95 1.46 0.05
CA ASP A 464 -21.02 2.86 -0.39
C ASP A 464 -19.83 3.11 -1.29
N ARG A 465 -20.08 3.62 -2.50
CA ARG A 465 -18.99 4.09 -3.36
C ARG A 465 -18.11 4.96 -2.46
N PRO A 466 -16.82 4.64 -2.26
CA PRO A 466 -15.94 5.63 -1.68
C PRO A 466 -16.01 6.80 -2.67
N THR A 467 -16.48 7.94 -2.18
CA THR A 467 -16.22 9.23 -2.81
C THR A 467 -14.76 9.20 -3.24
N ALA A 468 -14.49 9.52 -4.51
CA ALA A 468 -13.14 9.59 -5.03
C ALA A 468 -12.27 10.31 -3.98
N SER A 469 -11.10 9.75 -3.63
CA SER A 469 -10.18 10.46 -2.75
C SER A 469 -9.80 11.74 -3.47
N ALA A 470 -10.49 12.81 -3.14
CA ALA A 470 -10.42 14.08 -3.82
C ALA A 470 -8.96 14.55 -3.85
N ALA A 471 -8.49 14.94 -5.02
CA ALA A 471 -7.10 15.36 -5.23
C ALA A 471 -6.81 16.57 -4.33
N VAL A 472 -5.85 16.47 -3.42
CA VAL A 472 -5.45 17.59 -2.55
C VAL A 472 -4.87 18.70 -3.43
N MET A 473 -5.66 19.77 -3.61
CA MET A 473 -5.27 20.96 -4.36
C MET A 473 -4.37 21.87 -3.52
N MET A 474 -4.63 21.93 -2.22
CA MET A 474 -3.83 22.68 -1.26
C MET A 474 -3.87 22.01 0.11
N PHE A 475 -2.70 21.99 0.75
CA PHE A 475 -2.56 21.71 2.17
C PHE A 475 -1.53 22.69 2.74
N ASP A 476 -1.85 23.30 3.88
CA ASP A 476 -0.96 24.16 4.65
C ASP A 476 -1.10 23.80 6.13
N ASP A 477 0.00 23.38 6.74
CA ASP A 477 0.13 23.02 8.16
C ASP A 477 0.80 24.13 8.97
N PHE A 478 1.03 25.30 8.35
CA PHE A 478 1.53 26.50 9.00
C PHE A 478 2.85 26.30 9.79
N ASN A 479 3.64 25.31 9.39
CA ASN A 479 4.96 25.05 9.96
C ASN A 479 5.95 26.15 9.56
N GLY A 480 6.50 26.86 10.54
CA GLY A 480 7.53 27.85 10.32
C GLY A 480 7.95 28.57 11.59
N PRO A 481 9.02 29.39 11.55
CA PRO A 481 9.50 30.12 12.73
C PRO A 481 8.44 31.07 13.31
N ALA A 482 8.41 31.19 14.64
CA ALA A 482 7.55 32.15 15.32
C ALA A 482 7.74 33.58 14.78
N GLY A 483 6.64 34.28 14.51
CA GLY A 483 6.63 35.64 13.96
C GLY A 483 6.82 35.73 12.44
N SER A 484 7.03 34.60 11.75
CA SER A 484 7.09 34.59 10.28
C SER A 484 5.68 34.67 9.65
N ARG A 485 5.63 35.03 8.37
CA ARG A 485 4.37 35.14 7.61
C ARG A 485 3.98 33.77 7.03
N PRO A 486 2.68 33.49 6.83
CA PRO A 486 2.24 32.32 6.07
C PRO A 486 2.76 32.37 4.63
N ASP A 487 2.84 31.19 3.98
CA ASP A 487 3.45 31.04 2.66
C ASP A 487 2.78 31.96 1.61
N PRO A 488 3.51 32.92 1.03
CA PRO A 488 2.95 33.86 0.06
C PRO A 488 2.51 33.19 -1.26
N ALA A 489 2.95 31.96 -1.54
CA ALA A 489 2.47 31.17 -2.67
C ALA A 489 1.03 30.67 -2.45
N ARG A 490 0.60 30.53 -1.19
CA ARG A 490 -0.75 30.05 -0.82
C ARG A 490 -1.67 31.17 -0.33
N TRP A 491 -1.11 32.17 0.34
CA TRP A 491 -1.89 33.22 1.00
C TRP A 491 -1.52 34.64 0.54
N GLY A 492 -2.56 35.46 0.39
CA GLY A 492 -2.48 36.92 0.28
C GLY A 492 -3.31 37.59 1.38
N TYR A 493 -3.46 38.91 1.29
CA TYR A 493 -4.17 39.71 2.28
C TYR A 493 -5.11 40.71 1.61
N ASP A 494 -6.31 40.86 2.18
CA ASP A 494 -7.16 42.02 1.95
C ASP A 494 -6.78 43.09 2.99
N LEU A 495 -6.35 44.27 2.53
CA LEU A 495 -5.79 45.33 3.37
C LEU A 495 -6.70 46.55 3.42
N GLY A 496 -6.73 47.22 4.58
CA GLY A 496 -7.48 48.46 4.78
C GLY A 496 -8.70 48.31 5.69
N GLY A 497 -9.35 49.45 5.95
CA GLY A 497 -10.62 49.52 6.69
C GLY A 497 -11.76 49.96 5.77
N GLY A 498 -12.80 50.56 6.35
CA GLY A 498 -13.95 51.05 5.58
C GLY A 498 -15.17 50.12 5.61
N GLY A 499 -15.24 49.24 6.60
CA GLY A 499 -16.44 48.49 6.96
C GLY A 499 -16.69 47.18 6.22
N TRP A 500 -16.00 46.92 5.09
CA TRP A 500 -16.03 45.66 4.31
C TRP A 500 -17.41 45.01 4.08
N GLY A 501 -18.46 45.83 4.04
CA GLY A 501 -19.85 45.40 3.79
C GLY A 501 -20.73 45.25 5.04
N ASN A 502 -20.15 45.26 6.25
CA ASN A 502 -20.88 45.09 7.51
C ASN A 502 -20.57 46.20 8.55
N ASP A 503 -20.05 47.35 8.10
CA ASP A 503 -19.67 48.50 8.94
C ASP A 503 -18.69 48.15 10.08
N GLU A 504 -17.79 47.20 9.82
CA GLU A 504 -16.83 46.77 10.84
C GLU A 504 -15.75 47.84 11.12
N SER A 505 -15.23 47.84 12.34
CA SER A 505 -14.38 48.91 12.88
C SER A 505 -12.88 48.72 12.66
N GLN A 506 -12.43 47.50 12.33
CA GLN A 506 -11.02 47.19 12.19
C GLN A 506 -10.41 47.70 10.89
N VAL A 507 -9.10 47.96 10.92
CA VAL A 507 -8.25 48.05 9.74
C VAL A 507 -7.50 46.74 9.57
N TYR A 508 -7.70 46.04 8.45
CA TYR A 508 -6.95 44.82 8.14
C TYR A 508 -5.52 45.17 7.69
N THR A 509 -4.53 44.47 8.24
CA THR A 509 -3.11 44.66 7.95
C THR A 509 -2.40 43.32 7.70
N ASP A 510 -1.21 43.36 7.09
CA ASP A 510 -0.27 42.22 6.99
C ASP A 510 0.85 42.30 8.05
N SER A 511 0.63 43.06 9.12
CA SER A 511 1.59 43.18 10.22
C SER A 511 1.74 41.83 10.94
N PRO A 512 2.96 41.43 11.32
CA PRO A 512 3.17 40.27 12.19
C PRO A 512 2.40 40.33 13.51
N ASP A 513 1.99 41.51 13.98
CA ASP A 513 1.16 41.64 15.19
C ASP A 513 -0.31 41.23 14.96
N ASN A 514 -0.75 41.18 13.70
CA ASN A 514 -2.11 40.78 13.32
C ASN A 514 -2.14 39.41 12.66
N VAL A 515 -1.06 38.99 12.02
CA VAL A 515 -0.96 37.69 11.36
C VAL A 515 0.47 37.17 11.36
N ALA A 516 0.70 36.05 12.05
CA ALA A 516 1.99 35.37 12.05
C ALA A 516 1.85 33.89 12.39
N LEU A 517 2.90 33.11 12.09
CA LEU A 517 3.07 31.76 12.60
C LEU A 517 3.53 31.82 14.06
N ASP A 518 3.03 30.92 14.91
CA ASP A 518 3.40 30.90 16.34
C ASP A 518 4.70 30.14 16.63
N GLY A 519 5.18 29.33 15.69
CA GLY A 519 6.35 28.46 15.87
C GLY A 519 6.02 27.02 16.27
N ASP A 520 4.76 26.74 16.60
CA ASP A 520 4.26 25.45 17.06
C ASP A 520 3.37 24.75 16.00
N GLY A 521 3.42 25.23 14.76
CA GLY A 521 2.65 24.69 13.64
C GLY A 521 1.28 25.31 13.48
N HIS A 522 1.06 26.56 13.93
CA HIS A 522 -0.21 27.24 13.71
C HIS A 522 -0.03 28.63 13.11
N LEU A 523 -1.03 29.03 12.32
CA LEU A 523 -1.27 30.42 11.95
C LEU A 523 -2.13 31.10 13.01
N VAL A 524 -1.73 32.30 13.42
CA VAL A 524 -2.49 33.11 14.39
C VAL A 524 -2.95 34.40 13.74
N ILE A 525 -4.26 34.60 13.65
CA ILE A 525 -4.90 35.84 13.22
C ILE A 525 -5.38 36.58 14.47
N THR A 526 -4.79 37.73 14.77
CA THR A 526 -5.03 38.50 15.99
C THR A 526 -5.72 39.82 15.70
N ALA A 527 -6.93 39.97 16.23
CA ALA A 527 -7.60 41.25 16.38
C ALA A 527 -7.09 41.94 17.66
N ARG A 528 -6.71 43.21 17.55
CA ARG A 528 -6.17 43.98 18.69
C ARG A 528 -6.45 45.46 18.55
N ARG A 529 -6.45 46.16 19.68
CA ARG A 529 -6.49 47.62 19.74
C ARG A 529 -5.10 48.18 19.40
N ASP A 530 -5.09 49.24 18.60
CA ASP A 530 -3.92 50.01 18.19
C ASP A 530 -4.25 51.50 18.36
N GLY A 531 -4.07 52.01 19.59
CA GLY A 531 -4.58 53.33 19.98
C GLY A 531 -6.11 53.37 20.06
N ASP A 532 -6.74 54.29 19.34
CA ASP A 532 -8.21 54.46 19.34
C ASP A 532 -8.94 53.57 18.32
N ARG A 533 -8.21 52.77 17.53
CA ARG A 533 -8.75 51.90 16.49
C ARG A 533 -8.44 50.43 16.76
N PHE A 534 -9.17 49.53 16.10
CA PHE A 534 -8.84 48.12 16.03
C PHE A 534 -8.06 47.80 14.76
N THR A 535 -7.12 46.85 14.85
CA THR A 535 -6.47 46.22 13.71
C THR A 535 -6.68 44.71 13.76
N SER A 536 -6.70 44.07 12.59
CA SER A 536 -6.82 42.62 12.45
C SER A 536 -6.17 42.17 11.14
N ALA A 537 -6.34 40.92 10.73
CA ALA A 537 -5.96 40.43 9.40
C ALA A 537 -7.10 39.65 8.72
N ARG A 538 -7.09 39.70 7.38
CA ARG A 538 -7.99 38.95 6.49
C ARG A 538 -7.14 38.30 5.42
N LEU A 539 -6.94 36.99 5.53
CA LEU A 539 -6.17 36.22 4.57
C LEU A 539 -7.08 35.74 3.45
N THR A 540 -6.51 35.64 2.25
CA THR A 540 -7.23 35.20 1.04
C THR A 540 -6.37 34.29 0.18
N THR A 541 -6.97 33.27 -0.43
CA THR A 541 -6.31 32.46 -1.48
C THR A 541 -6.57 33.00 -2.90
N LYS A 542 -7.25 34.15 -3.04
CA LYS A 542 -7.56 34.75 -4.35
C LYS A 542 -6.29 34.94 -5.19
N GLY A 543 -6.38 34.55 -6.46
CA GLY A 543 -5.25 34.55 -7.40
C GLY A 543 -4.19 33.48 -7.15
N ARG A 544 -4.39 32.58 -6.18
CA ARG A 544 -3.49 31.47 -5.84
C ARG A 544 -4.18 30.12 -5.91
N LEU A 545 -5.36 30.02 -5.29
CA LEU A 545 -6.21 28.84 -5.32
C LEU A 545 -7.68 29.23 -5.36
N SER A 546 -8.36 28.69 -6.38
CA SER A 546 -9.82 28.66 -6.48
C SER A 546 -10.26 27.27 -6.98
N PHE A 547 -11.40 26.77 -6.52
CA PHE A 547 -11.90 25.44 -6.90
C PHE A 547 -13.41 25.47 -7.18
N VAL A 548 -13.93 24.54 -7.98
CA VAL A 548 -15.36 24.46 -8.35
C VAL A 548 -16.09 23.45 -7.47
N HIS A 549 -15.65 22.19 -7.51
CA HIS A 549 -16.21 21.10 -6.72
C HIS A 549 -15.13 20.44 -5.86
N GLY A 550 -15.58 19.77 -4.81
CA GLY A 550 -14.74 19.14 -3.80
C GLY A 550 -14.93 19.75 -2.41
N ARG A 551 -13.93 19.62 -1.54
CA ARG A 551 -14.02 19.94 -0.11
C ARG A 551 -12.98 20.95 0.32
N ALA A 552 -13.39 21.95 1.09
CA ALA A 552 -12.48 22.83 1.82
C ALA A 552 -12.71 22.65 3.33
N GLU A 553 -11.62 22.50 4.08
CA GLU A 553 -11.64 22.25 5.52
C GLU A 553 -10.54 23.04 6.21
N ALA A 554 -10.82 23.52 7.41
CA ALA A 554 -9.84 24.18 8.26
C ALA A 554 -10.00 23.70 9.71
N ARG A 555 -8.90 23.31 10.36
CA ARG A 555 -8.89 23.03 11.80
C ARG A 555 -8.56 24.31 12.55
N VAL A 556 -9.57 24.86 13.24
CA VAL A 556 -9.54 26.21 13.80
C VAL A 556 -9.98 26.19 15.25
N ARG A 557 -9.33 27.00 16.08
CA ARG A 557 -9.83 27.45 17.38
C ARG A 557 -10.22 28.92 17.26
N LEU A 558 -11.46 29.25 17.57
CA LEU A 558 -12.05 30.57 17.33
C LEU A 558 -12.04 31.43 18.61
N PRO A 559 -11.84 32.75 18.51
CA PRO A 559 -11.99 33.64 19.65
C PRO A 559 -13.47 33.92 19.95
N ARG A 560 -13.74 34.36 21.18
CA ARG A 560 -15.06 34.88 21.58
C ARG A 560 -14.90 36.12 22.46
N GLY A 561 -15.92 36.97 22.45
CA GLY A 561 -16.01 38.21 23.20
C GLY A 561 -16.81 39.27 22.45
N ALA A 562 -17.35 40.24 23.18
CA ALA A 562 -18.26 41.25 22.65
C ALA A 562 -17.72 41.92 21.38
N GLY A 563 -18.54 41.98 20.33
CA GLY A 563 -18.20 42.62 19.07
C GLY A 563 -17.24 41.84 18.17
N LEU A 564 -16.78 40.63 18.54
CA LEU A 564 -15.94 39.81 17.66
C LEU A 564 -16.79 39.05 16.65
N HIS A 565 -16.25 38.91 15.43
CA HIS A 565 -16.85 38.14 14.34
C HIS A 565 -15.76 37.40 13.54
N PRO A 566 -15.26 36.25 14.07
CA PRO A 566 -14.32 35.41 13.34
C PRO A 566 -15.01 34.52 12.31
N ALA A 567 -14.34 34.30 11.17
CA ALA A 567 -14.92 33.57 10.05
C ALA A 567 -13.90 32.72 9.26
N PHE A 568 -14.39 31.57 8.79
CA PHE A 568 -13.83 30.82 7.67
C PHE A 568 -14.92 30.67 6.60
N TRP A 569 -14.64 31.16 5.40
CA TRP A 569 -15.65 31.32 4.36
C TRP A 569 -15.02 31.35 2.96
N LEU A 570 -15.87 31.25 1.94
CA LEU A 570 -15.46 31.26 0.54
C LEU A 570 -16.24 32.33 -0.23
N LEU A 571 -15.59 32.91 -1.24
CA LEU A 571 -16.18 33.91 -2.13
C LEU A 571 -15.91 33.55 -3.60
N GLY A 572 -16.88 33.86 -4.47
CA GLY A 572 -16.75 33.63 -5.90
C GLY A 572 -15.54 34.35 -6.50
N ASP A 573 -14.74 33.62 -7.28
CA ASP A 573 -13.49 34.12 -7.87
C ASP A 573 -13.72 35.27 -8.86
N ASP A 574 -14.94 35.35 -9.42
CA ASP A 574 -15.38 36.38 -10.35
C ASP A 574 -15.92 37.65 -9.67
N VAL A 575 -15.75 37.82 -8.35
CA VAL A 575 -16.28 38.97 -7.60
C VAL A 575 -15.88 40.34 -8.15
N ASP A 576 -14.67 40.48 -8.70
CA ASP A 576 -14.23 41.75 -9.30
C ASP A 576 -14.94 42.06 -10.63
N ALA A 577 -15.49 41.03 -11.29
CA ALA A 577 -16.16 41.14 -12.57
C ALA A 577 -17.68 41.34 -12.43
N VAL A 578 -18.31 40.63 -11.49
CA VAL A 578 -19.78 40.62 -11.35
C VAL A 578 -20.31 41.32 -10.11
N GLY A 579 -19.44 41.59 -9.14
CA GLY A 579 -19.80 42.15 -7.83
C GLY A 579 -20.56 41.17 -6.94
N TRP A 580 -20.61 41.50 -5.65
CA TRP A 580 -21.47 40.81 -4.68
C TRP A 580 -22.90 41.36 -4.79
N PRO A 581 -23.97 40.54 -4.65
CA PRO A 581 -23.99 39.12 -4.29
C PRO A 581 -23.88 38.16 -5.48
N ARG A 582 -23.76 38.66 -6.72
CA ARG A 582 -23.72 37.84 -7.95
C ARG A 582 -22.53 36.87 -8.00
N SER A 583 -21.44 37.21 -7.34
CA SER A 583 -20.28 36.32 -7.17
C SER A 583 -20.61 35.08 -6.34
N GLY A 584 -21.60 35.17 -5.45
CA GLY A 584 -21.89 34.14 -4.46
C GLY A 584 -20.90 34.13 -3.29
N GLU A 585 -21.39 33.72 -2.13
CA GLU A 585 -20.64 33.65 -0.86
C GLU A 585 -21.10 32.42 -0.07
N LEU A 586 -20.15 31.73 0.56
CA LEU A 586 -20.38 30.53 1.37
C LEU A 586 -19.72 30.67 2.75
N ASP A 587 -20.55 30.85 3.78
CA ASP A 587 -20.12 31.03 5.17
C ASP A 587 -19.98 29.65 5.85
N VAL A 588 -18.75 29.12 5.93
CA VAL A 588 -18.50 27.77 6.45
C VAL A 588 -18.53 27.74 7.98
N VAL A 589 -18.02 28.78 8.62
CA VAL A 589 -18.28 29.05 10.02
C VAL A 589 -18.17 30.54 10.27
N GLU A 590 -19.24 31.09 10.84
CA GLU A 590 -19.24 32.38 11.49
C GLU A 590 -19.74 32.23 12.92
N THR A 591 -19.11 32.94 13.85
CA THR A 591 -19.62 33.11 15.21
C THR A 591 -19.59 34.58 15.55
N ILE A 592 -20.45 34.99 16.48
CA ILE A 592 -20.51 36.39 16.93
C ILE A 592 -20.43 36.45 18.45
N SER A 593 -19.79 37.51 18.95
CA SER A 593 -19.77 37.87 20.36
C SER A 593 -19.44 36.68 21.29
N ASP A 594 -20.42 36.14 22.02
CA ASP A 594 -20.18 35.06 22.99
C ASP A 594 -20.12 33.65 22.37
N ALA A 595 -20.17 33.56 21.04
CA ALA A 595 -20.01 32.33 20.25
C ALA A 595 -20.96 31.19 20.66
N ARG A 596 -22.21 31.54 21.02
CA ARG A 596 -23.26 30.56 21.34
C ARG A 596 -23.74 29.76 20.14
N PHE A 597 -23.50 30.25 18.94
CA PHE A 597 -24.01 29.65 17.71
C PHE A 597 -22.91 29.63 16.65
N ILE A 598 -22.88 28.53 15.90
CA ILE A 598 -22.24 28.49 14.58
C ILE A 598 -23.30 28.86 13.56
N HIS A 599 -22.97 29.81 12.69
CA HIS A 599 -23.78 30.21 11.56
C HIS A 599 -23.16 29.69 10.26
N ASN A 600 -24.02 29.11 9.43
CA ASN A 600 -23.71 28.68 8.06
C ASN A 600 -24.57 29.45 7.07
N GLY A 601 -24.00 29.80 5.92
CA GLY A 601 -24.64 30.66 4.95
C GLY A 601 -24.31 30.29 3.51
N ALA A 602 -25.29 30.39 2.63
CA ALA A 602 -25.06 30.46 1.19
C ALA A 602 -25.84 31.66 0.64
N ILE A 603 -25.11 32.64 0.11
CA ILE A 603 -25.65 33.93 -0.33
C ILE A 603 -25.47 34.04 -1.84
N GLY A 604 -26.55 34.41 -2.53
CA GLY A 604 -26.55 34.59 -3.97
C GLY A 604 -27.54 35.66 -4.42
N PRO A 605 -27.66 35.92 -5.73
CA PRO A 605 -28.59 36.90 -6.27
C PRO A 605 -29.97 36.31 -6.59
N ASP A 606 -31.02 37.10 -6.42
CA ASP A 606 -32.32 36.89 -7.06
C ASP A 606 -32.27 37.25 -8.56
N THR A 607 -33.39 37.11 -9.28
CA THR A 607 -33.50 37.48 -10.71
C THR A 607 -33.24 38.96 -10.99
N ASP A 608 -33.45 39.84 -10.01
CA ASP A 608 -33.21 41.29 -10.11
C ASP A 608 -31.78 41.67 -9.66
N GLY A 609 -31.03 40.74 -9.08
CA GLY A 609 -29.69 40.94 -8.54
C GLY A 609 -29.63 41.38 -7.08
N ARG A 610 -30.74 41.33 -6.34
CA ARG A 610 -30.76 41.53 -4.88
C ARG A 610 -30.28 40.26 -4.18
N GLU A 611 -29.79 40.37 -2.96
CA GLU A 611 -29.33 39.19 -2.22
C GLU A 611 -30.49 38.30 -1.74
N TYR A 612 -30.24 36.99 -1.70
CA TYR A 612 -30.93 36.03 -0.84
C TYR A 612 -29.90 35.32 0.04
N LYS A 613 -30.32 34.80 1.20
CA LYS A 613 -29.47 34.01 2.10
C LYS A 613 -30.17 32.74 2.52
N LEU A 614 -29.57 31.59 2.20
CA LEU A 614 -29.88 30.32 2.85
C LEU A 614 -29.04 30.22 4.13
N ALA A 615 -29.69 29.93 5.26
CA ALA A 615 -29.03 29.94 6.56
C ALA A 615 -29.20 28.63 7.32
N GLY A 616 -28.13 28.18 7.96
CA GLY A 616 -28.12 27.15 9.00
C GLY A 616 -27.60 27.74 10.31
N THR A 617 -28.11 27.25 11.45
CA THR A 617 -27.62 27.70 12.76
C THR A 617 -27.56 26.51 13.71
N LEU A 618 -26.43 26.32 14.37
CA LEU A 618 -26.21 25.26 15.34
C LEU A 618 -25.95 25.87 16.73
N PRO A 619 -26.79 25.61 17.74
CA PRO A 619 -26.50 26.00 19.13
C PRO A 619 -25.33 25.21 19.71
N ILE A 620 -24.51 25.87 20.53
CA ILE A 620 -23.36 25.31 21.22
C ILE A 620 -23.58 25.38 22.73
N ASP A 621 -23.38 24.27 23.45
CA ASP A 621 -23.58 24.14 24.91
C ASP A 621 -22.41 23.38 25.55
N PRO A 622 -21.76 23.89 26.63
CA PRO A 622 -20.96 25.14 26.73
C PRO A 622 -19.81 25.23 25.67
N PRO A 623 -19.13 26.39 25.48
CA PRO A 623 -18.61 26.80 24.17
C PRO A 623 -17.47 25.93 23.64
N PHE A 624 -17.79 25.23 22.55
CA PHE A 624 -16.91 24.41 21.72
C PHE A 624 -15.80 25.22 21.03
N VAL A 625 -15.93 26.55 20.93
CA VAL A 625 -14.96 27.40 20.20
C VAL A 625 -13.61 27.58 20.89
N ASP A 626 -13.52 27.26 22.19
CA ASP A 626 -12.29 27.39 22.98
C ASP A 626 -11.28 26.24 22.66
N ASP A 627 -11.70 25.20 21.95
CA ASP A 627 -10.88 24.07 21.45
C ASP A 627 -10.75 24.08 19.91
N PHE A 628 -9.88 23.23 19.38
CA PHE A 628 -9.72 23.08 17.94
C PHE A 628 -10.78 22.16 17.33
N HIS A 629 -11.47 22.67 16.32
CA HIS A 629 -12.47 21.93 15.54
C HIS A 629 -12.23 22.05 14.05
N THR A 630 -12.62 21.03 13.30
CA THR A 630 -12.51 21.01 11.85
C THR A 630 -13.81 21.50 11.24
N TYR A 631 -13.80 22.71 10.70
CA TYR A 631 -14.92 23.27 9.95
C TYR A 631 -14.76 22.97 8.47
N TRP A 632 -15.83 22.56 7.80
CA TRP A 632 -15.74 22.11 6.43
C TRP A 632 -16.94 22.46 5.57
N VAL A 633 -16.68 22.61 4.27
CA VAL A 633 -17.69 22.70 3.20
C VAL A 633 -17.38 21.70 2.11
N GLN A 634 -18.38 20.89 1.74
CA GLN A 634 -18.39 20.01 0.57
C GLN A 634 -19.25 20.68 -0.51
N ARG A 635 -18.69 20.80 -1.70
CA ARG A 635 -19.30 21.46 -2.86
C ARG A 635 -19.46 20.45 -3.97
N ASP A 636 -20.66 19.91 -4.09
CA ASP A 636 -21.05 19.01 -5.16
C ASP A 636 -21.91 19.78 -6.18
N PRO A 637 -22.05 19.31 -7.44
CA PRO A 637 -22.92 19.96 -8.42
C PRO A 637 -24.35 20.16 -7.88
N GLY A 638 -24.77 21.42 -7.71
CA GLY A 638 -26.09 21.79 -7.22
C GLY A 638 -26.34 21.52 -5.73
N VAL A 639 -25.33 21.13 -4.94
CA VAL A 639 -25.47 20.83 -3.50
C VAL A 639 -24.27 21.35 -2.71
N ILE A 640 -24.53 22.13 -1.66
CA ILE A 640 -23.51 22.58 -0.71
C ILE A 640 -23.83 21.96 0.65
N SER A 641 -22.90 21.19 1.20
CA SER A 641 -23.01 20.66 2.56
C SER A 641 -21.92 21.29 3.44
N MET A 642 -22.28 21.69 4.65
CA MET A 642 -21.31 22.25 5.61
C MET A 642 -21.38 21.48 6.92
N GLY A 643 -20.30 21.52 7.68
CA GLY A 643 -20.25 20.85 8.97
C GLY A 643 -19.07 21.22 9.86
N VAL A 644 -19.10 20.61 11.05
CA VAL A 644 -18.05 20.71 12.05
C VAL A 644 -17.68 19.32 12.55
N ASP A 645 -16.38 19.04 12.61
CA ASP A 645 -15.80 17.72 12.83
C ASP A 645 -16.49 16.67 11.92
N ASP A 646 -17.03 15.61 12.51
CA ASP A 646 -17.72 14.54 11.79
C ASP A 646 -19.21 14.82 11.53
N ARG A 647 -19.72 16.01 11.88
CA ARG A 647 -21.15 16.33 11.85
C ARG A 647 -21.50 17.34 10.76
N THR A 648 -22.37 16.95 9.85
CA THR A 648 -23.04 17.88 8.92
C THR A 648 -23.99 18.79 9.69
N THR A 649 -23.84 20.11 9.56
CA THR A 649 -24.70 21.11 10.20
C THR A 649 -25.83 21.54 9.27
N THR A 650 -25.53 21.76 7.99
CA THR A 650 -26.51 22.22 7.01
C THR A 650 -26.25 21.62 5.63
N VAL A 651 -27.31 21.50 4.83
CA VAL A 651 -27.23 21.12 3.42
C VAL A 651 -28.16 22.02 2.62
N PHE A 652 -27.60 22.73 1.66
CA PHE A 652 -28.31 23.58 0.70
C PHE A 652 -28.36 22.90 -0.66
N ARG A 653 -29.49 22.97 -1.36
CA ARG A 653 -29.67 22.37 -2.70
C ARG A 653 -30.24 23.39 -3.67
N ALA A 654 -29.73 23.38 -4.89
CA ALA A 654 -30.24 24.21 -5.98
C ALA A 654 -31.74 23.96 -6.24
N GLY A 655 -32.19 22.71 -6.09
CA GLY A 655 -33.59 22.34 -6.30
C GLY A 655 -34.56 22.84 -5.22
N ASP A 656 -34.04 23.30 -4.07
CA ASP A 656 -34.86 23.85 -2.98
C ASP A 656 -35.02 25.38 -3.10
N LEU A 657 -34.35 26.02 -4.07
CA LEU A 657 -34.45 27.46 -4.30
C LEU A 657 -35.81 27.85 -4.91
N PRO A 658 -36.42 28.97 -4.45
CA PRO A 658 -37.50 29.66 -5.15
C PRO A 658 -37.13 29.99 -6.61
N ALA A 659 -38.16 30.10 -7.46
CA ALA A 659 -37.97 30.33 -8.89
C ALA A 659 -37.33 31.69 -9.24
N ASP A 660 -37.39 32.65 -8.32
CA ASP A 660 -36.78 33.97 -8.40
C ASP A 660 -35.36 34.02 -7.83
N GLU A 661 -34.82 32.94 -7.26
CA GLU A 661 -33.46 32.87 -6.73
C GLU A 661 -32.51 32.10 -7.68
N GLN A 662 -31.26 32.57 -7.82
CA GLN A 662 -30.28 31.96 -8.73
C GLN A 662 -29.21 31.18 -7.97
N TRP A 663 -29.00 29.92 -8.35
CA TRP A 663 -27.88 29.11 -7.86
C TRP A 663 -26.57 29.54 -8.54
N VAL A 664 -25.67 30.17 -7.77
CA VAL A 664 -24.39 30.70 -8.28
C VAL A 664 -23.16 30.00 -7.68
N PHE A 665 -23.34 28.80 -7.11
CA PHE A 665 -22.26 28.12 -6.36
C PHE A 665 -21.49 27.08 -7.17
N ASP A 666 -21.92 26.73 -8.39
CA ASP A 666 -21.24 25.78 -9.30
C ASP A 666 -20.19 26.47 -10.19
N LYS A 667 -19.30 27.26 -9.57
CA LYS A 667 -18.19 27.99 -10.24
C LYS A 667 -16.96 28.10 -9.33
N PRO A 668 -15.81 28.63 -9.78
CA PRO A 668 -14.62 28.75 -8.92
C PRO A 668 -14.84 29.68 -7.72
N PHE A 669 -14.44 29.24 -6.53
CA PHE A 669 -14.42 30.03 -5.29
C PHE A 669 -13.04 29.94 -4.63
N PHE A 670 -12.61 31.01 -3.98
CA PHE A 670 -11.40 31.07 -3.15
C PHE A 670 -11.74 31.16 -1.66
N LEU A 671 -10.77 30.89 -0.78
CA LEU A 671 -10.94 30.82 0.67
C LEU A 671 -10.55 32.14 1.34
N LEU A 672 -11.22 32.44 2.44
CA LEU A 672 -10.99 33.60 3.30
C LEU A 672 -10.96 33.17 4.79
N LEU A 673 -10.04 33.78 5.55
CA LEU A 673 -9.92 33.62 7.01
C LEU A 673 -9.75 35.00 7.64
N ASN A 674 -10.55 35.36 8.63
CA ASN A 674 -10.44 36.65 9.32
C ASN A 674 -11.03 36.67 10.73
N VAL A 675 -10.65 37.70 11.48
CA VAL A 675 -11.33 38.10 12.73
C VAL A 675 -11.81 39.54 12.57
N ALA A 676 -13.09 39.75 12.27
CA ALA A 676 -13.68 41.08 12.24
C ALA A 676 -14.02 41.60 13.65
N VAL A 677 -14.11 42.92 13.79
CA VAL A 677 -14.37 43.60 15.06
C VAL A 677 -15.41 44.69 14.87
N GLY A 678 -16.51 44.60 15.59
CA GLY A 678 -17.66 45.46 15.44
C GLY A 678 -18.47 45.11 14.19
N GLY A 679 -19.40 46.00 13.85
CA GLY A 679 -20.28 45.87 12.69
C GLY A 679 -21.74 45.74 13.07
N THR A 680 -22.60 45.72 12.06
CA THR A 680 -24.06 45.72 12.26
C THR A 680 -24.54 44.47 12.98
N TRP A 681 -23.93 43.31 12.67
CA TRP A 681 -24.38 42.03 13.22
C TRP A 681 -23.84 41.68 14.63
N PRO A 682 -22.52 41.66 14.89
CA PRO A 682 -22.01 41.37 16.24
C PRO A 682 -22.26 42.53 17.23
N GLY A 683 -22.67 43.71 16.74
CA GLY A 683 -22.78 44.94 17.51
C GLY A 683 -21.45 45.72 17.54
N PRO A 684 -21.45 46.99 17.99
CA PRO A 684 -20.24 47.78 18.08
C PRO A 684 -19.23 47.17 19.06
N ALA A 685 -17.95 47.32 18.78
CA ALA A 685 -16.91 47.02 19.75
C ALA A 685 -16.97 48.03 20.90
N ASP A 686 -16.79 47.56 22.13
CA ASP A 686 -16.85 48.37 23.35
C ASP A 686 -15.67 48.06 24.28
N ASP A 687 -15.72 48.59 25.51
CA ASP A 687 -14.67 48.39 26.52
C ASP A 687 -14.58 46.92 27.00
N THR A 688 -15.55 46.08 26.65
CA THR A 688 -15.57 44.65 26.97
C THR A 688 -15.08 43.76 25.82
N THR A 689 -14.83 44.33 24.63
CA THR A 689 -14.24 43.61 23.49
C THR A 689 -12.81 43.16 23.82
N PRO A 690 -12.50 41.85 23.77
CA PRO A 690 -11.15 41.37 24.07
C PRO A 690 -10.11 41.89 23.07
N SER A 691 -8.95 42.27 23.59
CA SER A 691 -7.81 42.75 22.80
C SER A 691 -6.50 42.44 23.54
N PRO A 692 -5.69 41.47 23.08
CA PRO A 692 -5.84 40.73 21.82
C PRO A 692 -6.92 39.64 21.87
N ALA A 693 -7.51 39.35 20.71
CA ALA A 693 -8.37 38.20 20.47
C ALA A 693 -7.86 37.44 19.23
N ALA A 694 -7.60 36.15 19.37
CA ALA A 694 -6.89 35.38 18.34
C ALA A 694 -7.69 34.17 17.84
N MET A 695 -7.77 34.04 16.52
CA MET A 695 -8.12 32.81 15.82
C MET A 695 -6.83 32.05 15.53
N THR A 696 -6.76 30.80 15.99
CA THR A 696 -5.63 29.90 15.76
C THR A 696 -6.03 28.85 14.72
N VAL A 697 -5.26 28.72 13.65
CA VAL A 697 -5.50 27.75 12.57
C VAL A 697 -4.35 26.76 12.53
N ASP A 698 -4.68 25.49 12.70
CA ASP A 698 -3.71 24.38 12.71
C ASP A 698 -3.40 23.90 11.30
N TRP A 699 -4.42 23.69 10.49
CA TRP A 699 -4.20 23.40 9.08
C TRP A 699 -5.40 23.80 8.23
N VAL A 700 -5.13 24.01 6.94
CA VAL A 700 -6.14 24.19 5.89
C VAL A 700 -5.91 23.15 4.81
N ARG A 701 -6.98 22.49 4.37
CA ARG A 701 -6.97 21.51 3.28
C ARG A 701 -8.07 21.80 2.28
N VAL A 702 -7.71 21.77 1.00
CA VAL A 702 -8.67 21.83 -0.12
C VAL A 702 -8.42 20.64 -1.01
N THR A 703 -9.48 19.89 -1.29
CA THR A 703 -9.46 18.74 -2.19
C THR A 703 -10.46 18.96 -3.31
N GLY A 704 -10.08 18.70 -4.56
CA GLY A 704 -11.00 18.74 -5.71
C GLY A 704 -11.42 17.35 -6.18
N ASP A 705 -12.58 17.28 -6.81
CA ASP A 705 -13.12 16.05 -7.40
C ASP A 705 -12.35 15.53 -8.62
#